data_AF-A0A803MMN7-F1
#
_entry.id   AF-A0A803MMN7-F1
#
_cell.length_a   1.000
_cell.length_b   1.000
_cell.length_c   1.000
_cell.angle_alpha   90.00
_cell.angle_beta   90.00
_cell.angle_gamma   90.00
#
_symmetry.space_group_name_H-M   'P 1'
#
loop_
_entity.id
_entity.type
_entity.pdbx_description
1 polymer ?
#
loop_
_entity_poly.entity_id
_entity_poly.type
_entity_poly.pdbx_seq_one_letter_code
_entity_poly.pdbx_strand_id
1 'polypeptide(L)'
;MVDDTKIDPASLFYLGSGDQPGNLITNVILKSDNYLSWSRAISLSLKSRRKFGFVDGTISKPTDKKKLLDWDTVNSMLVSWILRTIDPKLAISIPYFDDAKRLWDYLDKRYCDASGPRLQQLRASITNCKQLSTMTVEDYYNQLIGYFDDLARLKPPHGCECGACSCGVAAKYEKDRDEEILHQFLVGIDDAKYALVRTNLLSQQPPATLERSYHALLQEEHSRSIAQAKIPATKEDAHVFALPSSDRRQFQSARVDKAKLFCSHCKRSGHDTTGCFLLHGFPDWWLEKYGKKGGASHSGSSVSQQGSKHSASASTAAVAASSSKPVARANAMGGSIGPPVVPSTDTLSALSELKPEHVRLLLNMVTNNQQEKMSGYPHGKKGWKLYDLDTGEIFVSRDVKFFENEFPFVKGNEPVSSLENVADMSHENVGVDHDFLDDLEYILEVGEGSLVPEPQPPTLATSPATARDSSPHRRPPAAAADTAHTAAETAGNLHQVASKHTLPHRRFAELAKRYGRVMQLQLGQVPTIIVSSADMAKEVMKTHDSVFCNRPIIMIAKEVFYNCTDIGLAPYGEYWRNVRKISVLELFTSKRVQSFQPIRVEEVTNLINSLASEQGRVVNLTRKAYFLSCDTLTRSAFSTKGNEQEPFRKLLSSVTKHCTGFCSADLYPSIPFLHRISGMKRNFEIITQETNRIFDPIIEEHKSNKTLLDPKDEDLVDVLLRHHVDNINNPDHFSMTTDNIKGVIMELLGGGTENSSSMIEWTMSELLRNPTTLEKAQAEVRRVYKDIQGAVDESRLNQLTYLKHVIKESLRLHPPVPLLAPRESMERCQIYPYDIPAKTRVIINVWAIGRDPEYWPEPEKFYPERFEDSLIDYKGSNYELLPFGAGRRG
;
A
#
# COMPACT_ATOMS: atom_id res chain seq x y z
N MET A 1 33.22 -27.41 53.25
CA MET A 1 32.76 -28.18 52.09
C MET A 1 32.27 -27.17 51.08
N VAL A 2 33.09 -26.87 50.08
CA VAL A 2 32.74 -25.97 48.97
C VAL A 2 31.84 -26.78 48.05
N ASP A 3 30.70 -26.21 47.67
CA ASP A 3 29.69 -26.84 46.83
C ASP A 3 30.26 -27.15 45.43
N ASP A 4 30.67 -28.40 45.22
CA ASP A 4 31.39 -28.93 44.04
C ASP A 4 30.58 -28.93 42.72
N THR A 5 29.42 -28.26 42.73
CA THR A 5 28.42 -28.24 41.64
C THR A 5 28.33 -26.91 40.89
N LYS A 6 28.93 -25.82 41.41
CA LYS A 6 28.94 -24.53 40.70
C LYS A 6 30.23 -24.36 39.91
N ILE A 7 30.11 -24.43 38.58
CA ILE A 7 31.18 -24.04 37.66
C ILE A 7 31.54 -22.58 37.97
N ASP A 8 32.83 -22.31 38.25
CA ASP A 8 33.35 -20.97 38.50
C ASP A 8 32.94 -20.01 37.35
N PRO A 9 32.36 -18.83 37.62
CA PRO A 9 32.08 -17.81 36.60
C PRO A 9 33.30 -17.40 35.76
N ALA A 10 34.52 -17.62 36.26
CA ALA A 10 35.75 -17.41 35.52
C ALA A 10 36.13 -18.58 34.59
N SER A 11 35.46 -19.72 34.68
CA SER A 11 35.70 -20.91 33.85
C SER A 11 35.33 -20.66 32.39
N LEU A 12 36.17 -21.15 31.47
CA LEU A 12 35.92 -21.12 30.03
C LEU A 12 34.67 -21.93 29.64
N PHE A 13 34.20 -22.83 30.51
CA PHE A 13 32.99 -23.65 30.33
C PHE A 13 31.72 -23.05 30.93
N TYR A 14 31.81 -21.93 31.65
CA TYR A 14 30.65 -21.30 32.29
C TYR A 14 29.62 -20.83 31.26
N LEU A 15 28.33 -21.11 31.50
CA LEU A 15 27.20 -20.63 30.70
C LEU A 15 26.42 -19.62 31.54
N GLY A 16 26.43 -18.35 31.13
CA GLY A 16 25.67 -17.30 31.79
C GLY A 16 24.19 -17.32 31.40
N SER A 17 23.37 -16.49 32.06
CA SER A 17 21.95 -16.33 31.74
C SER A 17 21.68 -15.87 30.30
N GLY A 18 22.67 -15.25 29.64
CA GLY A 18 22.62 -14.84 28.23
C GLY A 18 23.06 -15.90 27.21
N ASP A 19 23.53 -17.06 27.66
CA ASP A 19 24.09 -18.14 26.81
C ASP A 19 23.05 -19.22 26.51
N GLN A 20 21.87 -18.81 26.04
CA GLN A 20 20.83 -19.73 25.61
C GLN A 20 20.99 -20.11 24.13
N PRO A 21 20.83 -21.38 23.73
CA PRO A 21 20.88 -21.81 22.33
C PRO A 21 19.87 -21.09 21.42
N GLY A 22 18.79 -20.55 22.02
CA GLY A 22 17.75 -19.79 21.35
C GLY A 22 18.13 -18.36 20.93
N ASN A 23 19.17 -17.79 21.53
CA ASN A 23 19.55 -16.39 21.33
C ASN A 23 20.26 -16.18 19.99
N LEU A 24 19.92 -15.07 19.32
CA LEU A 24 20.65 -14.58 18.16
C LEU A 24 21.92 -13.86 18.63
N ILE A 25 23.09 -14.40 18.30
CA ILE A 25 24.40 -13.81 18.69
C ILE A 25 24.85 -12.66 17.79
N THR A 26 24.28 -12.57 16.59
CA THR A 26 24.49 -11.48 15.62
C THR A 26 23.24 -11.32 14.76
N ASN A 27 22.97 -10.11 14.29
CA ASN A 27 21.93 -9.80 13.30
C ASN A 27 22.41 -10.01 11.85
N VAL A 28 23.71 -10.23 11.65
CA VAL A 28 24.30 -10.50 10.33
C VAL A 28 24.07 -11.97 9.97
N ILE A 29 23.30 -12.22 8.92
CA ILE A 29 23.02 -13.57 8.40
C ILE A 29 23.99 -13.88 7.26
N LEU A 30 24.63 -15.05 7.27
CA LEU A 30 25.49 -15.53 6.20
C LEU A 30 24.66 -15.78 4.93
N LYS A 31 25.04 -15.07 3.88
CA LYS A 31 24.62 -15.20 2.49
C LYS A 31 25.83 -15.65 1.65
N SER A 32 25.62 -15.86 0.35
CA SER A 32 26.67 -16.37 -0.54
C SER A 32 27.86 -15.43 -0.72
N ASP A 33 27.72 -14.13 -0.43
CA ASP A 33 28.65 -13.07 -0.80
C ASP A 33 29.16 -12.21 0.36
N ASN A 34 28.67 -12.42 1.59
CA ASN A 34 28.95 -11.55 2.75
C ASN A 34 29.73 -12.24 3.90
N TYR A 35 30.43 -13.34 3.59
CA TYR A 35 31.13 -14.16 4.59
C TYR A 35 32.10 -13.37 5.47
N LEU A 36 32.81 -12.37 4.92
CA LEU A 36 33.78 -11.57 5.67
C LEU A 36 33.08 -10.71 6.74
N SER A 37 32.03 -9.98 6.38
CA SER A 37 31.23 -9.21 7.35
C SER A 37 30.57 -10.10 8.40
N TRP A 38 30.04 -11.26 7.98
CA TRP A 38 29.41 -12.23 8.86
C TRP A 38 30.39 -12.83 9.89
N SER A 39 31.53 -13.33 9.42
CA SER A 39 32.54 -13.94 10.29
C SER A 39 33.15 -12.93 11.26
N ARG A 40 33.25 -11.64 10.90
CA ARG A 40 33.63 -10.55 11.82
C ARG A 40 32.62 -10.41 12.95
N ALA A 41 31.33 -10.34 12.62
CA ALA A 41 30.27 -10.16 13.61
C ALA A 41 30.20 -11.34 14.59
N ILE A 42 30.33 -12.58 14.10
CA ILE A 42 30.38 -13.76 14.97
C ILE A 42 31.65 -13.77 15.82
N SER A 43 32.81 -13.52 15.21
CA SER A 43 34.08 -13.51 15.96
C SER A 43 34.04 -12.52 17.11
N LEU A 44 33.50 -11.32 16.89
CA LEU A 44 33.39 -10.29 17.93
C LEU A 44 32.41 -10.72 19.05
N SER A 45 31.28 -11.30 18.68
CA SER A 45 30.26 -11.79 19.61
C SER A 45 30.77 -12.98 20.46
N LEU A 46 31.54 -13.88 19.87
CA LEU A 46 32.14 -15.01 20.59
C LEU A 46 33.33 -14.57 21.46
N LYS A 47 34.12 -13.58 21.01
CA LYS A 47 35.23 -13.02 21.80
C LYS A 47 34.73 -12.27 23.02
N SER A 48 33.66 -11.48 22.91
CA SER A 48 33.08 -10.77 24.06
C SER A 48 32.57 -11.73 25.15
N ARG A 49 32.19 -12.96 24.75
CA ARG A 49 31.75 -14.04 25.64
C ARG A 49 32.86 -15.02 26.04
N ARG A 50 34.11 -14.78 25.62
CA ARG A 50 35.27 -15.68 25.84
C ARG A 50 35.07 -17.10 25.28
N LYS A 51 34.24 -17.27 24.24
CA LYS A 51 33.94 -18.56 23.60
C LYS A 51 34.61 -18.76 22.25
N PHE A 52 35.26 -17.72 21.71
CA PHE A 52 35.97 -17.83 20.43
C PHE A 52 37.05 -18.92 20.42
N GLY A 53 37.60 -19.25 21.59
CA GLY A 53 38.61 -20.30 21.74
C GLY A 53 38.18 -21.71 21.32
N PHE A 54 36.87 -21.99 21.32
CA PHE A 54 36.31 -23.26 20.83
C PHE A 54 36.27 -23.33 19.29
N VAL A 55 36.27 -22.17 18.64
CA VAL A 55 36.14 -22.02 17.19
C VAL A 55 37.51 -21.89 16.53
N ASP A 56 38.45 -21.18 17.16
CA ASP A 56 39.84 -21.08 16.68
C ASP A 56 40.70 -22.32 17.01
N GLY A 57 40.21 -23.20 17.90
CA GLY A 57 40.88 -24.43 18.31
C GLY A 57 41.89 -24.26 19.45
N THR A 58 41.97 -23.10 20.10
CA THR A 58 42.77 -22.91 21.33
C THR A 58 42.21 -23.69 22.52
N ILE A 59 40.91 -24.01 22.52
CA ILE A 59 40.24 -24.88 23.50
C ILE A 59 39.89 -26.21 22.82
N SER A 60 40.79 -27.19 22.96
CA SER A 60 40.59 -28.53 22.40
C SER A 60 39.71 -29.41 23.31
N LYS A 61 39.16 -30.48 22.72
CA LYS A 61 38.29 -31.45 23.41
C LYS A 61 39.05 -32.13 24.57
N PRO A 62 38.60 -31.97 25.83
CA PRO A 62 39.30 -32.52 26.99
C PRO A 62 39.10 -34.03 27.12
N THR A 63 40.10 -34.73 27.68
CA THR A 63 40.08 -36.19 27.92
C THR A 63 39.40 -36.59 29.24
N ASP A 64 39.25 -35.63 30.16
CA ASP A 64 38.60 -35.82 31.47
C ASP A 64 37.06 -35.84 31.32
N LYS A 65 36.42 -36.89 31.85
CA LYS A 65 34.97 -37.15 31.70
C LYS A 65 34.09 -36.03 32.26
N LYS A 66 34.51 -35.34 33.34
CA LYS A 66 33.73 -34.22 33.93
C LYS A 66 33.77 -32.99 33.03
N LYS A 67 34.97 -32.64 32.55
CA LYS A 67 35.19 -31.50 31.63
C LYS A 67 34.68 -31.77 30.21
N LEU A 68 34.59 -33.04 29.82
CA LEU A 68 34.07 -33.47 28.52
C LEU A 68 32.58 -33.11 28.37
N LEU A 69 31.78 -33.35 29.41
CA LEU A 69 30.34 -33.02 29.39
C LEU A 69 30.11 -31.51 29.30
N ASP A 70 30.89 -30.73 30.04
CA ASP A 70 30.83 -29.27 30.02
C ASP A 70 31.29 -28.72 28.66
N TRP A 71 32.35 -29.30 28.07
CA TRP A 71 32.83 -28.95 26.73
C TRP A 71 31.78 -29.27 25.66
N ASP A 72 31.17 -30.46 25.69
CA ASP A 72 30.15 -30.89 24.72
C ASP A 72 28.91 -29.98 24.77
N THR A 73 28.53 -29.50 25.96
CA THR A 73 27.41 -28.58 26.15
C THR A 73 27.69 -27.22 25.49
N VAL A 74 28.87 -26.63 25.75
CA VAL A 74 29.26 -25.34 25.15
C VAL A 74 29.43 -25.50 23.63
N ASN A 75 30.05 -26.58 23.18
CA ASN A 75 30.26 -26.87 21.76
C ASN A 75 28.93 -26.99 20.99
N SER A 76 27.95 -27.73 21.54
CA SER A 76 26.62 -27.89 20.92
C SER A 76 25.87 -26.56 20.81
N MET A 77 25.98 -25.71 21.84
CA MET A 77 25.41 -24.36 21.81
C MET A 77 26.03 -23.51 20.70
N LEU A 78 27.36 -23.55 20.56
CA LEU A 78 28.08 -22.82 19.52
C LEU A 78 27.69 -23.28 18.11
N VAL A 79 27.56 -24.59 17.89
CA VAL A 79 27.06 -25.14 16.63
C VAL A 79 25.65 -24.62 16.33
N SER A 80 24.74 -24.65 17.31
CA SER A 80 23.38 -24.11 17.16
C SER A 80 23.38 -22.62 16.82
N TRP A 81 24.21 -21.81 17.48
CA TRP A 81 24.32 -20.38 17.21
C TRP A 81 24.86 -20.09 15.82
N ILE A 82 25.93 -20.77 15.39
CA ILE A 82 26.50 -20.58 14.05
C ILE A 82 25.43 -20.95 13.01
N LEU A 83 24.76 -22.11 13.12
CA LEU A 83 23.75 -22.54 12.15
C LEU A 83 22.56 -21.58 12.06
N ARG A 84 22.12 -20.99 13.18
CA ARG A 84 21.03 -19.99 13.20
C ARG A 84 21.38 -18.68 12.49
N THR A 85 22.66 -18.40 12.33
CA THR A 85 23.14 -17.19 11.63
C THR A 85 23.36 -17.43 10.14
N ILE A 86 22.94 -18.56 9.59
CA ILE A 86 23.08 -18.90 8.17
C ILE A 86 21.72 -18.84 7.49
N ASP A 87 21.67 -18.30 6.27
CA ASP A 87 20.44 -18.27 5.48
C ASP A 87 19.88 -19.70 5.31
N PRO A 88 18.58 -19.94 5.53
CA PRO A 88 17.98 -21.28 5.46
C PRO A 88 18.24 -22.01 4.13
N LYS A 89 18.37 -21.28 3.01
CA LYS A 89 18.67 -21.88 1.70
C LYS A 89 20.12 -22.38 1.64
N LEU A 90 21.04 -21.69 2.28
CA LEU A 90 22.45 -22.11 2.37
C LEU A 90 22.65 -23.21 3.42
N ALA A 91 21.91 -23.15 4.52
CA ALA A 91 21.95 -24.13 5.60
C ALA A 91 21.69 -25.56 5.10
N ILE A 92 20.78 -25.75 4.13
CA ILE A 92 20.49 -27.06 3.50
C ILE A 92 21.72 -27.64 2.80
N SER A 93 22.61 -26.79 2.28
CA SER A 93 23.79 -27.22 1.54
C SER A 93 25.01 -27.51 2.42
N ILE A 94 24.91 -27.30 3.73
CA ILE A 94 25.99 -27.50 4.69
C ILE A 94 25.83 -28.90 5.31
N PRO A 95 26.86 -29.76 5.27
CA PRO A 95 26.83 -31.05 5.96
C PRO A 95 26.59 -30.89 7.47
N TYR A 96 26.06 -31.93 8.12
CA TYR A 96 25.95 -31.92 9.57
C TYR A 96 27.33 -31.97 10.23
N PHE A 97 27.55 -31.10 11.23
CA PHE A 97 28.76 -31.05 12.04
C PHE A 97 28.41 -31.11 13.52
N ASP A 98 29.14 -31.94 14.27
CA ASP A 98 29.05 -32.12 15.70
C ASP A 98 30.05 -31.24 16.49
N ASP A 99 30.97 -30.58 15.79
CA ASP A 99 32.07 -29.78 16.35
C ASP A 99 32.04 -28.37 15.74
N ALA A 100 31.97 -27.35 16.60
CA ALA A 100 31.95 -25.95 16.22
C ALA A 100 33.19 -25.54 15.43
N LYS A 101 34.36 -26.11 15.75
CA LYS A 101 35.61 -25.85 15.02
C LYS A 101 35.53 -26.39 13.60
N ARG A 102 35.05 -27.62 13.43
CA ARG A 102 34.91 -28.24 12.10
C ARG A 102 33.90 -27.50 11.23
N LEU A 103 32.79 -27.08 11.82
CA LEU A 103 31.80 -26.25 11.14
C LEU A 103 32.41 -24.93 10.69
N TRP A 104 33.15 -24.26 11.57
CA TRP A 104 33.83 -23.00 11.23
C TRP A 104 34.87 -23.17 10.14
N ASP A 105 35.77 -24.16 10.27
CA ASP A 105 36.78 -24.46 9.25
C ASP A 105 36.15 -24.80 7.89
N TYR A 106 34.98 -25.44 7.88
CA TYR A 106 34.24 -25.74 6.66
C TYR A 106 33.68 -24.47 6.01
N LEU A 107 33.03 -23.61 6.79
CA LEU A 107 32.50 -22.33 6.31
C LEU A 107 33.63 -21.42 5.82
N ASP A 108 34.75 -21.41 6.54
CA ASP A 108 35.95 -20.69 6.16
C ASP A 108 36.53 -21.21 4.85
N LYS A 109 36.74 -22.52 4.69
CA LYS A 109 37.23 -23.06 3.41
C LYS A 109 36.26 -22.86 2.24
N ARG A 110 34.96 -22.89 2.50
CA ARG A 110 33.93 -22.79 1.45
C ARG A 110 33.67 -21.37 0.99
N TYR A 111 33.78 -20.39 1.90
CA TYR A 111 33.38 -19.01 1.65
C TYR A 111 34.49 -17.98 1.90
N CYS A 112 35.55 -18.33 2.64
CA CYS A 112 36.78 -17.56 2.79
C CYS A 112 37.83 -17.98 1.75
N ASP A 113 37.40 -18.16 0.50
CA ASP A 113 38.34 -18.48 -0.57
C ASP A 113 39.05 -17.17 -0.97
N ALA A 114 40.31 -17.01 -0.54
CA ALA A 114 41.22 -15.99 -1.05
C ALA A 114 41.65 -16.32 -2.49
N SER A 115 40.70 -16.76 -3.32
CA SER A 115 40.91 -17.11 -4.70
C SER A 115 41.33 -15.85 -5.45
N GLY A 116 42.34 -15.96 -6.31
CA GLY A 116 42.75 -14.86 -7.20
C GLY A 116 41.58 -14.16 -7.89
N PRO A 117 40.54 -14.89 -8.37
CA PRO A 117 39.32 -14.31 -8.92
C PRO A 117 38.50 -13.46 -7.95
N ARG A 118 38.34 -13.86 -6.67
CA ARG A 118 37.58 -13.08 -5.69
C ARG A 118 38.34 -11.82 -5.29
N LEU A 119 39.66 -11.90 -5.16
CA LEU A 119 40.52 -10.74 -4.95
C LEU A 119 40.45 -9.77 -6.14
N GLN A 120 40.41 -10.29 -7.36
CA GLN A 120 40.23 -9.50 -8.57
C GLN A 120 38.84 -8.87 -8.63
N GLN A 121 37.79 -9.60 -8.26
CA GLN A 121 36.42 -9.07 -8.19
C GLN A 121 36.30 -7.96 -7.16
N LEU A 122 36.86 -8.14 -5.96
CA LEU A 122 36.84 -7.12 -4.91
C LEU A 122 37.62 -5.87 -5.34
N ARG A 123 38.80 -6.03 -5.96
CA ARG A 123 39.54 -4.92 -6.56
C ARG A 123 38.73 -4.20 -7.64
N ALA A 124 38.05 -4.94 -8.51
CA ALA A 124 37.16 -4.35 -9.52
C ALA A 124 35.97 -3.61 -8.88
N SER A 125 35.40 -4.13 -7.79
CA SER A 125 34.34 -3.46 -7.03
C SER A 125 34.84 -2.18 -6.36
N ILE A 126 36.07 -2.16 -5.83
CA ILE A 126 36.71 -0.96 -5.28
C ILE A 126 36.90 0.09 -6.39
N THR A 127 37.50 -0.29 -7.52
CA THR A 127 37.76 0.63 -8.64
C THR A 127 36.48 1.18 -9.26
N ASN A 128 35.42 0.36 -9.35
CA ASN A 128 34.12 0.74 -9.90
C ASN A 128 33.18 1.37 -8.85
N CYS A 129 33.59 1.47 -7.58
CA CYS A 129 32.79 2.11 -6.56
C CYS A 129 32.73 3.62 -6.84
N LYS A 130 31.55 4.10 -7.22
CA LYS A 130 31.26 5.50 -7.47
C LYS A 130 30.01 5.92 -6.72
N GLN A 131 29.99 7.15 -6.22
CA GLN A 131 28.82 7.75 -5.63
C GLN A 131 27.76 7.93 -6.71
N LEU A 132 26.61 7.29 -6.53
CA LEU A 132 25.44 7.54 -7.35
C LEU A 132 24.83 8.90 -6.98
N SER A 133 24.18 9.57 -7.93
CA SER A 133 23.55 10.88 -7.70
C SER A 133 22.48 10.87 -6.61
N THR A 134 21.92 9.69 -6.28
CA THR A 134 20.93 9.48 -5.22
C THR A 134 21.52 9.02 -3.88
N MET A 135 22.83 8.77 -3.80
CA MET A 135 23.51 8.34 -2.56
C MET A 135 24.13 9.51 -1.82
N THR A 136 24.03 9.51 -0.49
CA THR A 136 24.72 10.47 0.38
C THR A 136 26.23 10.23 0.36
N VAL A 137 27.02 11.24 0.72
CA VAL A 137 28.48 11.06 0.87
C VAL A 137 28.80 10.02 1.94
N GLU A 138 27.98 9.94 3.00
CA GLU A 138 28.11 8.96 4.08
C GLU A 138 27.90 7.52 3.60
N ASP A 139 26.82 7.25 2.87
CA ASP A 139 26.53 5.89 2.36
C ASP A 139 27.62 5.40 1.41
N TYR A 140 28.11 6.30 0.53
CA TYR A 140 29.21 5.99 -0.37
C TYR A 140 30.51 5.70 0.38
N TYR A 141 30.86 6.54 1.36
CA TYR A 141 32.04 6.34 2.19
C TYR A 141 31.98 4.99 2.92
N ASN A 142 30.83 4.67 3.54
CA ASN A 142 30.62 3.41 4.26
C ASN A 142 30.77 2.19 3.35
N GLN A 143 30.24 2.27 2.12
CA GLN A 143 30.37 1.19 1.14
C GLN A 143 31.84 0.98 0.72
N LEU A 144 32.56 2.07 0.43
CA LEU A 144 33.95 2.02 0.02
C LEU A 144 34.86 1.46 1.13
N ILE A 145 34.70 1.94 2.36
CA ILE A 145 35.43 1.43 3.52
C ILE A 145 35.15 -0.05 3.74
N GLY A 146 33.90 -0.48 3.57
CA GLY A 146 33.53 -1.90 3.65
C GLY A 146 34.35 -2.78 2.70
N TYR A 147 34.54 -2.35 1.45
CA TYR A 147 35.35 -3.10 0.48
C TYR A 147 36.85 -3.12 0.81
N PHE A 148 37.41 -2.02 1.33
CA PHE A 148 38.82 -1.97 1.75
C PHE A 148 39.09 -2.78 3.02
N ASP A 149 38.14 -2.80 3.97
CA ASP A 149 38.18 -3.68 5.14
C ASP A 149 38.19 -5.16 4.71
N ASP A 150 37.33 -5.52 3.75
CA ASP A 150 37.29 -6.87 3.17
C ASP A 150 38.61 -7.22 2.46
N LEU A 151 39.23 -6.25 1.77
CA LEU A 151 40.51 -6.44 1.08
C LEU A 151 41.65 -6.66 2.08
N ALA A 152 41.71 -5.87 3.16
CA ALA A 152 42.71 -5.99 4.21
C ALA A 152 42.65 -7.35 4.91
N ARG A 153 41.48 -7.98 4.95
CA ARG A 153 41.31 -9.32 5.54
C ARG A 153 41.78 -10.43 4.61
N LEU A 154 41.47 -10.33 3.32
CA LEU A 154 41.91 -11.30 2.31
C LEU A 154 43.42 -11.21 2.05
N LYS A 155 44.00 -10.01 2.19
CA LYS A 155 45.44 -9.76 2.08
C LYS A 155 45.91 -8.92 3.27
N PRO A 156 46.18 -9.55 4.43
CA PRO A 156 46.69 -8.82 5.58
C PRO A 156 48.05 -8.19 5.25
N PRO A 157 48.35 -7.01 5.84
CA PRO A 157 49.64 -6.36 5.66
C PRO A 157 50.78 -7.27 6.13
N HIS A 158 51.87 -7.34 5.36
CA HIS A 158 53.08 -8.02 5.80
C HIS A 158 53.74 -7.16 6.90
N GLY A 159 53.66 -7.62 8.14
CA GLY A 159 54.42 -7.05 9.26
C GLY A 159 55.81 -7.66 9.39
N CYS A 160 56.74 -6.98 10.09
CA CYS A 160 57.99 -7.63 10.48
C CYS A 160 57.68 -8.72 11.51
N GLU A 161 57.95 -9.98 11.19
CA GLU A 161 57.80 -11.12 12.12
C GLU A 161 58.80 -11.09 13.28
N CYS A 162 59.76 -10.15 13.24
CA CYS A 162 60.87 -10.06 14.16
C CYS A 162 60.50 -9.58 15.58
N GLY A 163 59.25 -9.21 15.87
CA GLY A 163 58.74 -8.88 17.21
C GLY A 163 59.36 -7.65 17.91
N ALA A 164 60.42 -7.06 17.35
CA ALA A 164 61.20 -5.96 17.93
C ALA A 164 61.69 -4.94 16.88
N CYS A 165 61.06 -4.88 15.69
CA CYS A 165 61.47 -3.90 14.67
C CYS A 165 61.07 -2.47 15.07
N SER A 166 62.04 -1.57 15.02
CA SER A 166 61.86 -0.10 14.99
C SER A 166 61.73 0.44 13.55
N CYS A 167 61.61 -0.46 12.57
CA CYS A 167 61.65 -0.18 11.13
C CYS A 167 60.42 0.56 10.57
N GLY A 168 59.36 0.78 11.37
CA GLY A 168 58.23 1.64 11.01
C GLY A 168 57.43 1.20 9.78
N VAL A 169 57.68 0.00 9.23
CA VAL A 169 57.11 -0.49 7.98
C VAL A 169 55.59 -0.64 8.06
N ALA A 170 55.06 -1.09 9.20
CA ALA A 170 53.62 -1.18 9.43
C ALA A 170 52.94 0.20 9.36
N ALA A 171 53.51 1.21 10.04
CA ALA A 171 53.01 2.59 10.01
C ALA A 171 53.10 3.22 8.61
N LYS A 172 54.15 2.88 7.84
CA LYS A 172 54.28 3.33 6.45
C LYS A 172 53.24 2.67 5.53
N TYR A 173 52.99 1.38 5.71
CA TYR A 173 51.98 0.65 4.94
C TYR A 173 50.56 1.12 5.25
N GLU A 174 50.25 1.42 6.52
CA GLU A 174 48.99 2.03 6.92
C GLU A 174 48.80 3.39 6.24
N LYS A 175 49.85 4.21 6.20
CA LYS A 175 49.82 5.50 5.49
C LYS A 175 49.58 5.34 3.98
N ASP A 176 50.31 4.43 3.32
CA ASP A 176 50.14 4.18 1.88
C ASP A 176 48.72 3.66 1.56
N ARG A 177 48.14 2.84 2.46
CA ARG A 177 46.76 2.36 2.34
C ARG A 177 45.74 3.48 2.51
N ASP A 178 45.92 4.35 3.50
CA ASP A 178 45.02 5.48 3.74
C ASP A 178 45.07 6.48 2.56
N GLU A 179 46.23 6.63 1.92
CA GLU A 179 46.40 7.37 0.66
C GLU A 179 45.67 6.71 -0.52
N GLU A 180 45.71 5.38 -0.64
CA GLU A 180 44.96 4.62 -1.67
C GLU A 180 43.44 4.73 -1.49
N ILE A 181 42.95 4.61 -0.25
CA ILE A 181 41.54 4.78 0.09
C ILE A 181 41.09 6.21 -0.23
N LEU A 182 41.88 7.21 0.16
CA LEU A 182 41.61 8.61 -0.15
C LEU A 182 41.53 8.85 -1.66
N HIS A 183 42.48 8.32 -2.43
CA HIS A 183 42.48 8.47 -3.87
C HIS A 183 41.21 7.87 -4.50
N GLN A 184 40.86 6.64 -4.11
CA GLN A 184 39.66 5.99 -4.63
C GLN A 184 38.38 6.72 -4.19
N PHE A 185 38.34 7.22 -2.95
CA PHE A 185 37.23 8.00 -2.41
C PHE A 185 36.99 9.27 -3.23
N LEU A 186 38.04 10.04 -3.48
CA LEU A 186 37.97 11.29 -4.26
C LEU A 186 37.69 11.03 -5.75
N VAL A 187 38.17 9.95 -6.35
CA VAL A 187 37.90 9.62 -7.76
C VAL A 187 36.45 9.17 -7.97
N GLY A 188 35.87 8.45 -7.01
CA GLY A 188 34.51 7.94 -7.12
C GLY A 188 33.42 8.89 -6.64
N ILE A 189 33.76 10.01 -5.98
CA ILE A 189 32.77 11.02 -5.56
C ILE A 189 32.06 11.64 -6.78
N ASP A 190 30.81 12.07 -6.64
CA ASP A 190 30.03 12.61 -7.76
C ASP A 190 30.64 13.93 -8.29
N ASP A 191 31.26 13.86 -9.47
CA ASP A 191 31.88 15.00 -10.15
C ASP A 191 30.89 16.15 -10.39
N ALA A 192 29.62 15.86 -10.67
CA ALA A 192 28.64 16.91 -10.96
C ALA A 192 28.35 17.78 -9.72
N LYS A 193 28.48 17.21 -8.53
CA LYS A 193 28.17 17.90 -7.26
C LYS A 193 29.41 18.42 -6.56
N TYR A 194 30.50 17.65 -6.57
CA TYR A 194 31.63 17.86 -5.67
C TYR A 194 32.96 18.16 -6.38
N ALA A 195 32.96 18.40 -7.70
CA ALA A 195 34.18 18.67 -8.47
C ALA A 195 35.06 19.80 -7.89
N LEU A 196 34.44 20.89 -7.38
CA LEU A 196 35.19 22.02 -6.82
C LEU A 196 35.92 21.64 -5.53
N VAL A 197 35.22 21.00 -4.59
CA VAL A 197 35.81 20.55 -3.32
C VAL A 197 36.86 19.46 -3.56
N ARG A 198 36.58 18.51 -4.45
CA ARG A 198 37.53 17.49 -4.86
C ARG A 198 38.82 18.11 -5.42
N THR A 199 38.71 19.06 -6.36
CA THR A 199 39.88 19.70 -6.97
C THR A 199 40.69 20.47 -5.94
N ASN A 200 40.03 21.15 -5.00
CA ASN A 200 40.71 21.83 -3.89
C ASN A 200 41.47 20.82 -3.02
N LEU A 201 40.83 19.73 -2.58
CA LEU A 201 41.46 18.70 -1.76
C LEU A 201 42.66 18.05 -2.47
N LEU A 202 42.56 17.80 -3.78
CA LEU A 202 43.66 17.25 -4.60
C LEU A 202 44.80 18.25 -4.82
N SER A 203 44.53 19.55 -4.77
CA SER A 203 45.53 20.61 -4.96
C SER A 203 46.36 20.93 -3.71
N GLN A 204 45.98 20.41 -2.54
CA GLN A 204 46.69 20.65 -1.28
C GLN A 204 48.03 19.90 -1.23
N GLN A 205 49.07 20.59 -0.73
CA GLN A 205 50.38 20.02 -0.46
C GLN A 205 50.74 20.31 1.02
N PRO A 206 50.86 19.29 1.89
CA PRO A 206 50.69 17.85 1.65
C PRO A 206 49.22 17.43 1.39
N PRO A 207 48.96 16.25 0.80
CA PRO A 207 47.61 15.76 0.51
C PRO A 207 46.76 15.70 1.79
N ALA A 208 45.48 16.06 1.66
CA ALA A 208 44.54 16.02 2.77
C ALA A 208 44.38 14.57 3.29
N THR A 209 44.19 14.38 4.60
CA THR A 209 43.90 13.04 5.14
C THR A 209 42.51 12.56 4.71
N LEU A 210 42.27 11.24 4.76
CA LEU A 210 40.97 10.64 4.46
C LEU A 210 39.84 11.27 5.29
N GLU A 211 40.03 11.36 6.61
CA GLU A 211 39.06 11.95 7.53
C GLU A 211 38.77 13.43 7.21
N ARG A 212 39.81 14.21 6.91
CA ARG A 212 39.65 15.63 6.57
C ARG A 212 38.89 15.80 5.26
N SER A 213 39.16 14.95 4.28
CA SER A 213 38.48 14.96 2.98
C SER A 213 37.02 14.55 3.10
N TYR A 214 36.73 13.52 3.91
CA TYR A 214 35.37 13.09 4.23
C TYR A 214 34.57 14.21 4.93
N HIS A 215 35.13 14.83 5.96
CA HIS A 215 34.48 15.94 6.66
C HIS A 215 34.27 17.17 5.77
N ALA A 216 35.22 17.51 4.91
CA ALA A 216 35.07 18.62 3.97
C ALA A 216 33.93 18.38 2.97
N LEU A 217 33.76 17.14 2.49
CA LEU A 217 32.67 16.77 1.61
C LEU A 217 31.31 16.70 2.33
N LEU A 218 31.26 16.21 3.57
CA LEU A 218 30.05 16.27 4.40
C LEU A 218 29.64 17.71 4.71
N GLN A 219 30.61 18.58 5.01
CA GLN A 219 30.35 19.99 5.25
C GLN A 219 29.79 20.65 3.99
N GLU A 220 30.30 20.29 2.81
CA GLU A 220 29.79 20.78 1.53
C GLU A 220 28.40 20.20 1.19
N GLU A 221 28.14 18.93 1.50
CA GLU A 221 26.81 18.32 1.33
C GLU A 221 25.78 19.02 2.23
N HIS A 222 26.16 19.31 3.48
CA HIS A 222 25.33 20.06 4.41
C HIS A 222 25.18 21.53 3.98
N SER A 223 26.24 22.18 3.50
CA SER A 223 26.19 23.56 3.01
C SER A 223 25.29 23.68 1.78
N ARG A 224 25.33 22.70 0.86
CA ARG A 224 24.44 22.61 -0.31
C ARG A 224 23.01 22.34 0.09
N SER A 225 22.77 21.47 1.07
CA SER A 225 21.43 21.25 1.63
C SER A 225 20.87 22.54 2.27
N ILE A 226 21.70 23.29 3.00
CA ILE A 226 21.33 24.59 3.57
C ILE A 226 21.15 25.67 2.49
N ALA A 227 22.00 25.69 1.46
CA ALA A 227 21.91 26.64 0.35
C ALA A 227 20.66 26.37 -0.50
N GLN A 228 20.33 25.10 -0.75
CA GLN A 228 19.06 24.71 -1.38
C GLN A 228 17.85 25.08 -0.51
N ALA A 229 17.99 25.06 0.82
CA ALA A 229 16.95 25.52 1.74
C ALA A 229 16.84 27.05 1.88
N LYS A 230 17.84 27.82 1.40
CA LYS A 230 17.91 29.30 1.53
C LYS A 230 17.68 30.07 0.23
N ILE A 231 17.40 29.42 -0.90
CA ILE A 231 17.09 30.09 -2.16
C ILE A 231 15.57 30.27 -2.26
N PRO A 232 15.02 31.49 -2.15
CA PRO A 232 13.70 31.80 -2.69
C PRO A 232 13.83 31.83 -4.22
N ALA A 233 12.97 31.10 -4.91
CA ALA A 233 12.97 30.98 -6.36
C ALA A 233 12.71 32.35 -7.03
N THR A 234 13.76 33.09 -7.39
CA THR A 234 13.72 34.05 -8.51
C THR A 234 15.05 34.10 -9.27
N LYS A 235 14.97 33.72 -10.55
CA LYS A 235 15.76 34.09 -11.72
C LYS A 235 17.31 34.07 -11.66
N GLU A 236 17.83 33.33 -12.65
CA GLU A 236 19.22 33.25 -13.10
C GLU A 236 19.95 34.61 -13.23
N ASP A 237 21.18 34.58 -12.72
CA ASP A 237 22.40 35.31 -13.11
C ASP A 237 22.36 36.81 -13.46
N ALA A 238 22.92 37.61 -12.55
CA ALA A 238 23.91 38.63 -12.91
C ALA A 238 24.82 38.98 -11.71
N HIS A 239 26.10 38.67 -11.84
CA HIS A 239 27.19 39.11 -10.96
C HIS A 239 27.49 40.62 -11.09
N VAL A 240 28.09 41.22 -10.03
CA VAL A 240 29.39 41.97 -10.01
C VAL A 240 29.39 43.27 -9.19
N PHE A 241 30.34 43.33 -8.24
CA PHE A 241 31.22 44.47 -7.87
C PHE A 241 32.54 43.85 -7.34
N ALA A 242 33.78 44.34 -7.49
CA ALA A 242 34.54 44.99 -8.57
C ALA A 242 36.05 44.94 -8.17
N LEU A 243 36.90 44.41 -9.09
CA LEU A 243 38.32 44.66 -9.51
C LEU A 243 39.45 45.21 -8.57
N PRO A 244 40.75 44.99 -8.93
CA PRO A 244 41.45 45.92 -9.85
C PRO A 244 42.33 45.29 -10.98
N SER A 245 42.24 45.92 -12.18
CA SER A 245 43.26 46.26 -13.23
C SER A 245 44.28 45.21 -13.74
N SER A 246 44.59 45.07 -15.04
CA SER A 246 44.84 46.12 -16.05
C SER A 246 44.76 45.63 -17.52
N ASP A 247 44.57 46.63 -18.39
CA ASP A 247 44.81 46.73 -19.84
C ASP A 247 43.67 46.55 -20.87
N ARG A 248 43.36 47.71 -21.46
CA ARG A 248 42.42 48.03 -22.54
C ARG A 248 42.83 47.37 -23.86
N ARG A 249 41.82 46.90 -24.60
CA ARG A 249 41.43 47.45 -25.93
C ARG A 249 39.98 47.07 -26.24
N GLN A 250 39.17 48.08 -26.55
CA GLN A 250 37.74 47.98 -26.87
C GLN A 250 37.49 47.22 -28.17
N PHE A 251 36.45 46.38 -28.18
CA PHE A 251 35.43 46.37 -29.24
C PHE A 251 34.08 45.97 -28.63
N GLN A 252 33.11 46.88 -28.65
CA GLN A 252 31.71 46.62 -28.30
C GLN A 252 31.03 45.82 -29.41
N SER A 253 30.15 44.87 -29.06
CA SER A 253 29.00 44.57 -29.90
C SER A 253 27.73 44.51 -29.03
N ALA A 254 26.79 45.39 -29.36
CA ALA A 254 25.47 45.47 -28.80
C ALA A 254 24.62 44.25 -29.20
N ARG A 255 23.69 43.83 -28.34
CA ARG A 255 22.60 42.91 -28.73
C ARG A 255 21.72 43.63 -29.76
N VAL A 256 21.66 43.09 -30.97
CA VAL A 256 20.82 43.61 -32.06
C VAL A 256 19.44 42.92 -32.04
N ASP A 257 18.38 43.71 -32.13
CA ASP A 257 17.00 43.24 -32.31
C ASP A 257 16.87 42.39 -33.60
N LYS A 258 16.65 41.09 -33.44
CA LYS A 258 16.58 40.13 -34.55
C LYS A 258 15.44 40.40 -35.55
N ALA A 259 14.42 41.17 -35.16
CA ALA A 259 13.33 41.57 -36.05
C ALA A 259 13.75 42.59 -37.14
N LYS A 260 14.88 43.28 -36.97
CA LYS A 260 15.41 44.28 -37.93
C LYS A 260 16.57 43.79 -38.78
N LEU A 261 17.06 42.57 -38.54
CA LEU A 261 18.16 41.99 -39.30
C LEU A 261 17.65 41.55 -40.68
N PHE A 262 18.35 41.93 -41.74
CA PHE A 262 18.03 41.58 -43.12
C PHE A 262 19.26 40.96 -43.79
N CYS A 263 19.12 39.75 -44.31
CA CYS A 263 20.24 39.02 -44.89
C CYS A 263 20.45 39.45 -46.35
N SER A 264 21.62 39.98 -46.66
CA SER A 264 21.99 40.44 -48.01
C SER A 264 22.00 39.32 -49.05
N HIS A 265 22.20 38.07 -48.62
CA HIS A 265 22.36 36.91 -49.51
C HIS A 265 21.02 36.24 -49.88
N CYS A 266 20.16 35.96 -48.88
CA CYS A 266 18.84 35.35 -49.14
C CYS A 266 17.70 36.38 -49.24
N LYS A 267 18.00 37.67 -49.00
CA LYS A 267 17.07 38.80 -49.03
C LYS A 267 15.84 38.64 -48.12
N ARG A 268 15.99 37.94 -47.00
CA ARG A 268 14.94 37.74 -45.98
C ARG A 268 15.33 38.39 -44.66
N SER A 269 14.33 38.89 -43.93
CA SER A 269 14.49 39.46 -42.59
C SER A 269 14.48 38.38 -41.50
N GLY A 270 15.05 38.67 -40.33
CA GLY A 270 15.14 37.79 -39.16
C GLY A 270 16.55 37.29 -38.82
N HIS A 271 17.52 37.42 -39.73
CA HIS A 271 18.92 37.01 -39.55
C HIS A 271 19.84 37.79 -40.50
N ASP A 272 21.14 37.78 -40.22
CA ASP A 272 22.20 38.36 -41.06
C ASP A 272 22.85 37.28 -41.95
N THR A 273 23.88 37.64 -42.72
CA THR A 273 24.56 36.68 -43.61
C THR A 273 25.29 35.57 -42.88
N THR A 274 25.66 35.75 -41.61
CA THR A 274 26.38 34.75 -40.79
C THR A 274 25.46 33.65 -40.26
N GLY A 275 24.18 33.95 -40.04
CA GLY A 275 23.15 32.96 -39.69
C GLY A 275 22.40 32.35 -40.87
N CYS A 276 22.86 32.57 -42.11
CA CYS A 276 22.11 32.22 -43.32
C CYS A 276 22.32 30.75 -43.71
N PHE A 277 21.30 29.91 -43.51
CA PHE A 277 21.36 28.48 -43.85
C PHE A 277 21.53 28.20 -45.36
N LEU A 278 21.19 29.15 -46.24
CA LEU A 278 21.49 29.05 -47.68
C LEU A 278 22.99 29.23 -47.99
N LEU A 279 23.76 29.86 -47.10
CA LEU A 279 25.20 30.07 -47.21
C LEU A 279 26.00 28.99 -46.47
N HIS A 280 25.52 28.56 -45.31
CA HIS A 280 26.24 27.66 -44.41
C HIS A 280 25.72 26.21 -44.40
N GLY A 281 24.64 25.92 -45.14
CA GLY A 281 23.98 24.60 -45.16
C GLY A 281 22.90 24.47 -44.07
N PHE A 282 21.92 23.59 -44.31
CA PHE A 282 20.82 23.34 -43.37
C PHE A 282 21.21 22.24 -42.37
N PRO A 283 20.96 22.40 -41.06
CA PRO A 283 21.18 21.36 -40.06
C PRO A 283 20.21 20.18 -40.23
N ASP A 284 20.60 18.98 -39.79
CA ASP A 284 19.86 17.73 -40.02
C ASP A 284 18.40 17.75 -39.51
N TRP A 285 18.15 18.38 -38.36
CA TRP A 285 16.80 18.53 -37.78
C TRP A 285 15.86 19.40 -38.63
N TRP A 286 16.40 20.29 -39.47
CA TRP A 286 15.60 21.17 -40.34
C TRP A 286 15.01 20.38 -41.52
N LEU A 287 15.77 19.43 -42.05
CA LEU A 287 15.34 18.52 -43.13
C LEU A 287 14.24 17.57 -42.65
N GLU A 288 14.31 17.15 -41.38
CA GLU A 288 13.29 16.28 -40.76
C GLU A 288 11.95 16.99 -40.57
N LYS A 289 11.97 18.28 -40.24
CA LYS A 289 10.76 19.06 -39.87
C LYS A 289 10.11 19.79 -41.04
N TYR A 290 10.89 20.18 -42.05
CA TYR A 290 10.41 20.99 -43.19
C TYR A 290 10.77 20.42 -44.57
N GLY A 291 11.53 19.31 -44.64
CA GLY A 291 12.05 18.70 -45.87
C GLY A 291 11.09 17.75 -46.59
N LYS A 292 9.81 18.11 -46.74
CA LYS A 292 8.94 17.51 -47.76
C LYS A 292 8.05 18.56 -48.43
N LYS A 293 8.57 19.17 -49.50
CA LYS A 293 7.81 19.56 -50.70
C LYS A 293 8.76 20.00 -51.83
N GLY A 294 8.67 19.28 -52.95
CA GLY A 294 8.90 19.80 -54.30
C GLY A 294 10.35 19.90 -54.77
N GLY A 295 10.80 18.90 -55.52
CA GLY A 295 11.94 19.06 -56.42
C GLY A 295 11.61 19.99 -57.58
N ALA A 296 12.55 20.87 -57.92
CA ALA A 296 12.83 21.31 -59.28
C ALA A 296 14.27 21.80 -59.37
N SER A 297 15.03 21.10 -60.21
CA SER A 297 16.45 21.22 -60.51
C SER A 297 16.78 22.33 -61.50
N HIS A 298 17.91 23.02 -61.31
CA HIS A 298 18.73 23.67 -62.34
C HIS A 298 20.17 23.69 -61.81
N SER A 299 21.25 23.51 -62.58
CA SER A 299 21.45 23.30 -64.02
C SER A 299 22.93 22.93 -64.16
N GLY A 300 23.22 21.78 -64.76
CA GLY A 300 24.53 21.47 -65.34
C GLY A 300 24.37 21.46 -66.85
N SER A 301 25.01 22.40 -67.53
CA SER A 301 25.03 22.52 -68.98
C SER A 301 25.76 21.34 -69.62
N SER A 302 25.09 20.60 -70.52
CA SER A 302 25.65 20.23 -71.83
C SER A 302 24.61 19.57 -72.75
N VAL A 303 24.36 20.27 -73.86
CA VAL A 303 24.23 19.78 -75.24
C VAL A 303 23.00 18.93 -75.67
N SER A 304 22.27 19.55 -76.60
CA SER A 304 21.61 19.04 -77.81
C SER A 304 20.08 18.87 -77.85
N GLN A 305 19.51 19.79 -78.63
CA GLN A 305 18.53 19.65 -79.73
C GLN A 305 17.05 19.34 -79.46
N GLN A 306 16.25 20.33 -79.89
CA GLN A 306 14.99 20.26 -80.67
C GLN A 306 13.82 19.48 -80.03
N GLY A 307 12.62 20.01 -79.84
CA GLY A 307 11.97 21.26 -80.25
C GLY A 307 10.45 21.06 -80.21
N SER A 308 9.69 22.14 -79.97
CA SER A 308 8.28 22.35 -80.39
C SER A 308 7.20 21.41 -79.78
N LYS A 309 5.99 21.80 -79.36
CA LYS A 309 5.16 23.03 -79.33
C LYS A 309 3.87 22.69 -78.56
N HIS A 310 3.23 23.71 -77.96
CA HIS A 310 1.77 23.88 -77.70
C HIS A 310 1.05 22.83 -76.83
N SER A 311 -0.02 23.10 -76.07
CA SER A 311 -0.80 24.27 -75.63
C SER A 311 -2.00 23.72 -74.83
N ALA A 312 -2.49 24.46 -73.81
CA ALA A 312 -3.89 24.48 -73.33
C ALA A 312 -4.50 23.14 -72.82
N SER A 313 -5.48 23.04 -71.94
CA SER A 313 -6.24 23.92 -71.06
C SER A 313 -7.22 23.02 -70.26
N ALA A 314 -7.62 23.48 -69.08
CA ALA A 314 -8.95 23.33 -68.47
C ALA A 314 -9.55 21.94 -68.09
N SER A 315 -9.83 21.84 -66.78
CA SER A 315 -11.15 21.63 -66.19
C SER A 315 -11.74 20.22 -66.01
N THR A 316 -11.80 19.86 -64.72
CA THR A 316 -12.96 19.37 -63.94
C THR A 316 -13.58 17.99 -64.17
N ALA A 317 -13.56 17.25 -63.04
CA ALA A 317 -14.68 16.57 -62.37
C ALA A 317 -14.90 15.05 -62.57
N ALA A 318 -14.88 14.40 -61.39
CA ALA A 318 -15.85 13.42 -60.89
C ALA A 318 -15.69 11.90 -61.19
N VAL A 319 -15.42 11.19 -60.08
CA VAL A 319 -16.16 10.02 -59.54
C VAL A 319 -15.70 8.58 -59.88
N ALA A 320 -15.44 7.87 -58.76
CA ALA A 320 -15.64 6.45 -58.43
C ALA A 320 -14.80 5.30 -59.05
N ALA A 321 -14.03 4.69 -58.14
CA ALA A 321 -14.14 3.30 -57.65
C ALA A 321 -13.48 2.11 -58.39
N SER A 322 -12.71 1.38 -57.56
CA SER A 322 -12.48 -0.08 -57.55
C SER A 322 -11.58 -0.64 -58.67
N SER A 323 -10.76 -1.67 -58.50
CA SER A 323 -10.34 -2.52 -57.38
C SER A 323 -9.19 -3.43 -57.86
N SER A 324 -8.57 -4.13 -56.91
CA SER A 324 -7.86 -5.42 -57.02
C SER A 324 -6.33 -5.45 -56.85
N LYS A 325 -5.96 -6.25 -55.84
CA LYS A 325 -4.65 -6.75 -55.33
C LYS A 325 -4.00 -7.73 -56.34
N PRO A 326 -2.70 -8.14 -56.27
CA PRO A 326 -2.07 -8.95 -55.18
C PRO A 326 -0.58 -8.61 -54.84
N VAL A 327 -0.17 -8.64 -53.55
CA VAL A 327 0.60 -9.68 -52.78
C VAL A 327 2.02 -10.00 -53.27
N ALA A 328 3.07 -9.75 -52.44
CA ALA A 328 4.01 -10.75 -51.89
C ALA A 328 5.26 -10.16 -51.14
N ARG A 329 5.46 -10.66 -49.89
CA ARG A 329 6.69 -11.04 -49.12
C ARG A 329 7.90 -10.08 -48.97
N ALA A 330 8.30 -9.67 -47.74
CA ALA A 330 9.13 -10.34 -46.68
C ALA A 330 10.55 -9.72 -46.64
N ASN A 331 11.25 -9.38 -45.53
CA ASN A 331 11.62 -10.11 -44.31
C ASN A 331 12.15 -9.14 -43.21
N ALA A 332 11.94 -9.46 -41.93
CA ALA A 332 12.85 -9.11 -40.82
C ALA A 332 12.66 -10.09 -39.62
N MET A 333 13.77 -10.64 -39.10
CA MET A 333 13.96 -11.43 -37.85
C MET A 333 14.80 -10.57 -36.89
N GLY A 334 14.79 -10.59 -35.55
CA GLY A 334 14.20 -11.36 -34.42
C GLY A 334 15.01 -10.94 -33.15
N GLY A 335 14.62 -11.01 -31.87
CA GLY A 335 13.48 -11.49 -31.08
C GLY A 335 13.59 -10.88 -29.65
N SER A 336 12.84 -11.21 -28.60
CA SER A 336 11.66 -12.05 -28.40
C SER A 336 10.89 -11.51 -27.16
N ILE A 337 9.71 -10.94 -27.37
CA ILE A 337 8.68 -10.71 -26.36
C ILE A 337 7.42 -11.31 -26.96
N GLY A 338 6.77 -12.24 -26.25
CA GLY A 338 5.54 -12.87 -26.73
C GLY A 338 4.44 -11.82 -26.95
N PRO A 339 3.76 -11.80 -28.10
CA PRO A 339 2.73 -10.81 -28.40
C PRO A 339 1.37 -11.18 -27.77
N PRO A 340 0.47 -10.20 -27.62
CA PRO A 340 -0.76 -10.29 -26.86
C PRO A 340 -1.80 -11.16 -27.56
N VAL A 341 -2.52 -11.96 -26.77
CA VAL A 341 -3.67 -12.72 -27.22
C VAL A 341 -4.82 -11.74 -27.50
N VAL A 342 -5.14 -11.56 -28.79
CA VAL A 342 -6.39 -10.94 -29.25
C VAL A 342 -7.54 -11.88 -28.86
N PRO A 343 -8.66 -11.39 -28.28
CA PRO A 343 -9.75 -12.27 -27.88
C PRO A 343 -10.38 -12.88 -29.13
N SER A 344 -10.35 -14.22 -29.20
CA SER A 344 -11.10 -15.02 -30.16
C SER A 344 -12.60 -14.76 -29.99
N THR A 345 -13.32 -14.95 -31.08
CA THR A 345 -14.78 -14.88 -31.25
C THR A 345 -15.56 -15.92 -30.43
N ASP A 346 -15.23 -16.09 -29.16
CA ASP A 346 -15.84 -17.07 -28.23
C ASP A 346 -16.86 -16.44 -27.26
N THR A 347 -17.23 -15.17 -27.44
CA THR A 347 -18.30 -14.55 -26.64
C THR A 347 -19.69 -15.14 -26.93
N LEU A 348 -19.89 -15.80 -28.08
CA LEU A 348 -21.13 -16.49 -28.42
C LEU A 348 -21.18 -17.95 -27.91
N SER A 349 -20.04 -18.61 -27.69
CA SER A 349 -19.99 -19.97 -27.15
C SER A 349 -20.21 -19.98 -25.63
N ALA A 350 -19.71 -18.98 -24.90
CA ALA A 350 -20.00 -18.81 -23.46
C ALA A 350 -21.48 -18.48 -23.15
N LEU A 351 -22.22 -17.91 -24.11
CA LEU A 351 -23.66 -17.69 -24.01
C LEU A 351 -24.49 -18.95 -24.30
N SER A 352 -23.90 -19.96 -24.97
CA SER A 352 -24.60 -21.19 -25.35
C SER A 352 -24.70 -22.23 -24.20
N GLU A 353 -23.93 -22.05 -23.13
CA GLU A 353 -23.95 -22.89 -21.92
C GLU A 353 -24.83 -22.32 -20.79
N LEU A 354 -25.28 -21.07 -20.90
CA LEU A 354 -26.14 -20.43 -19.91
C LEU A 354 -27.61 -20.75 -20.23
N LYS A 355 -28.15 -21.75 -19.52
CA LYS A 355 -29.58 -22.04 -19.57
C LYS A 355 -30.41 -20.81 -19.12
N PRO A 356 -31.65 -20.62 -19.62
CA PRO A 356 -32.51 -19.48 -19.26
C PRO A 356 -32.66 -19.27 -17.74
N GLU A 357 -32.63 -20.33 -16.95
CA GLU A 357 -32.63 -20.31 -15.48
C GLU A 357 -31.36 -19.70 -14.86
N HIS A 358 -30.17 -19.89 -15.44
CA HIS A 358 -28.93 -19.26 -14.98
C HIS A 358 -28.95 -17.75 -15.23
N VAL A 359 -29.48 -17.36 -16.40
CA VAL A 359 -29.70 -15.95 -16.74
C VAL A 359 -30.72 -15.32 -15.80
N ARG A 360 -31.77 -16.05 -15.41
CA ARG A 360 -32.80 -15.59 -14.47
C ARG A 360 -32.32 -15.52 -13.02
N LEU A 361 -31.43 -16.42 -12.58
CA LEU A 361 -30.77 -16.36 -11.26
C LEU A 361 -29.77 -15.20 -11.18
N LEU A 362 -28.94 -15.02 -12.22
CA LEU A 362 -28.03 -13.88 -12.35
C LEU A 362 -28.79 -12.56 -12.44
N LEU A 363 -29.86 -12.51 -13.25
CA LEU A 363 -30.77 -11.37 -13.26
C LEU A 363 -31.36 -11.16 -11.88
N ASN A 364 -31.91 -12.17 -11.19
CA ASN A 364 -32.44 -11.99 -9.83
C ASN A 364 -31.39 -11.53 -8.81
N MET A 365 -30.10 -11.87 -8.95
CA MET A 365 -29.02 -11.36 -8.11
C MET A 365 -28.55 -9.95 -8.49
N VAL A 366 -28.85 -9.52 -9.72
CA VAL A 366 -28.47 -8.22 -10.30
C VAL A 366 -29.62 -7.20 -10.27
N THR A 367 -30.87 -7.66 -10.39
CA THR A 367 -32.12 -6.88 -10.43
C THR A 367 -32.82 -6.86 -9.07
N ASN A 368 -32.70 -7.91 -8.23
CA ASN A 368 -32.70 -7.65 -6.79
C ASN A 368 -31.32 -7.09 -6.46
N ASN A 369 -31.16 -5.80 -6.69
CA ASN A 369 -30.34 -5.02 -5.79
C ASN A 369 -30.83 -5.38 -4.37
N GLN A 370 -30.15 -6.32 -3.69
CA GLN A 370 -30.26 -6.49 -2.24
C GLN A 370 -29.81 -5.22 -1.49
N GLN A 371 -29.50 -4.15 -2.23
CA GLN A 371 -29.28 -2.80 -1.76
C GLN A 371 -30.56 -2.07 -1.36
N GLU A 372 -31.75 -2.50 -1.78
CA GLU A 372 -32.99 -2.10 -1.10
C GLU A 372 -33.34 -3.15 -0.03
N LYS A 373 -33.17 -2.77 1.24
CA LYS A 373 -33.38 -3.56 2.48
C LYS A 373 -32.20 -4.43 2.96
N MET A 374 -31.01 -3.85 2.98
CA MET A 374 -30.09 -3.97 4.13
C MET A 374 -30.30 -2.85 5.18
N SER A 375 -31.49 -2.24 5.17
CA SER A 375 -32.06 -1.49 6.30
C SER A 375 -33.28 -2.28 6.77
N GLY A 376 -33.48 -2.41 8.09
CA GLY A 376 -34.66 -3.02 8.66
C GLY A 376 -35.93 -2.35 8.13
N TYR A 377 -37.03 -3.09 8.08
CA TYR A 377 -38.31 -2.53 7.66
C TYR A 377 -39.02 -1.82 8.83
N PRO A 378 -39.75 -0.72 8.58
CA PRO A 378 -40.60 -0.09 9.59
C PRO A 378 -41.88 -0.91 9.84
N HIS A 379 -42.43 -0.75 11.05
CA HIS A 379 -43.58 -1.49 11.55
C HIS A 379 -44.91 -1.04 10.91
N GLY A 380 -45.84 -1.97 10.63
CA GLY A 380 -47.27 -1.65 10.78
C GLY A 380 -48.25 -1.92 9.62
N LYS A 381 -47.85 -2.17 8.37
CA LYS A 381 -48.80 -2.65 7.32
C LYS A 381 -48.13 -3.56 6.30
N LYS A 382 -48.50 -4.85 6.28
CA LYS A 382 -48.04 -5.82 5.27
C LYS A 382 -49.23 -6.33 4.46
N GLY A 383 -49.25 -6.01 3.17
CA GLY A 383 -49.90 -6.84 2.15
C GLY A 383 -48.80 -7.59 1.41
N TRP A 384 -48.98 -8.89 1.14
CA TRP A 384 -48.05 -9.66 0.33
C TRP A 384 -48.66 -9.96 -1.04
N LYS A 385 -47.80 -9.97 -2.06
CA LYS A 385 -48.12 -10.43 -3.40
C LYS A 385 -47.44 -11.78 -3.62
N LEU A 386 -48.20 -12.84 -3.81
CA LEU A 386 -47.68 -14.16 -4.14
C LEU A 386 -47.86 -14.40 -5.64
N TYR A 387 -46.75 -14.65 -6.33
CA TYR A 387 -46.78 -15.08 -7.71
C TYR A 387 -46.69 -16.60 -7.75
N ASP A 388 -47.75 -17.23 -8.21
CA ASP A 388 -47.79 -18.68 -8.38
C ASP A 388 -47.10 -19.05 -9.70
N LEU A 389 -46.02 -19.83 -9.60
CA LEU A 389 -45.14 -20.15 -10.72
C LEU A 389 -45.73 -21.19 -11.67
N ASP A 390 -46.71 -21.99 -11.22
CA ASP A 390 -47.33 -23.02 -12.04
C ASP A 390 -48.51 -22.46 -12.85
N THR A 391 -49.18 -21.42 -12.36
CA THR A 391 -50.38 -20.82 -12.97
C THR A 391 -50.13 -19.45 -13.60
N GLY A 392 -49.07 -18.74 -13.19
CA GLY A 392 -48.65 -17.47 -13.78
C GLY A 392 -49.44 -16.24 -13.32
N GLU A 393 -50.19 -16.31 -12.22
CA GLU A 393 -50.98 -15.19 -11.66
C GLU A 393 -50.39 -14.62 -10.36
N ILE A 394 -50.64 -13.31 -10.11
CA ILE A 394 -50.20 -12.58 -8.90
C ILE A 394 -51.40 -12.38 -7.96
N PHE A 395 -51.39 -13.01 -6.80
CA PHE A 395 -52.38 -12.81 -5.75
C PHE A 395 -51.95 -11.71 -4.79
N VAL A 396 -52.86 -10.78 -4.46
CA VAL A 396 -52.60 -9.67 -3.53
C VAL A 396 -53.60 -9.71 -2.38
N SER A 397 -53.13 -9.97 -1.16
CA SER A 397 -53.97 -9.86 0.04
C SER A 397 -53.97 -8.42 0.58
N ARG A 398 -55.14 -7.91 1.00
CA ARG A 398 -55.28 -6.64 1.72
C ARG A 398 -56.02 -6.85 3.04
N ASP A 399 -55.46 -6.24 4.08
CA ASP A 399 -56.00 -5.94 5.40
C ASP A 399 -56.09 -7.08 6.43
N VAL A 400 -55.04 -7.17 7.27
CA VAL A 400 -55.15 -7.66 8.65
C VAL A 400 -54.58 -6.57 9.57
N LYS A 401 -55.39 -6.05 10.50
CA LYS A 401 -54.95 -5.14 11.58
C LYS A 401 -54.46 -5.97 12.75
N PHE A 402 -53.21 -5.75 13.18
CA PHE A 402 -52.70 -6.26 14.45
C PHE A 402 -52.76 -5.15 15.51
N PHE A 403 -53.24 -5.49 16.70
CA PHE A 403 -53.23 -4.62 17.88
C PHE A 403 -52.15 -5.14 18.82
N GLU A 404 -50.95 -4.56 18.76
CA GLU A 404 -49.81 -5.02 19.57
C GLU A 404 -49.76 -4.40 20.98
N ASN A 405 -50.73 -3.54 21.33
CA ASN A 405 -50.75 -2.83 22.62
C ASN A 405 -51.83 -3.31 23.60
N GLU A 406 -52.51 -4.43 23.33
CA GLU A 406 -53.44 -5.04 24.28
C GLU A 406 -53.01 -6.46 24.65
N PHE A 407 -52.37 -6.60 25.81
CA PHE A 407 -52.25 -7.85 26.55
C PHE A 407 -52.63 -7.56 28.00
N PRO A 408 -53.71 -8.14 28.56
CA PRO A 408 -53.97 -8.02 29.98
C PRO A 408 -53.58 -9.31 30.71
N PHE A 409 -52.77 -9.19 31.75
CA PHE A 409 -53.09 -9.93 32.97
C PHE A 409 -53.50 -8.93 34.06
N VAL A 410 -54.67 -9.21 34.61
CA VAL A 410 -55.39 -8.46 35.62
C VAL A 410 -54.59 -8.40 36.93
N LYS A 411 -54.59 -7.24 37.58
CA LYS A 411 -54.07 -6.99 38.95
C LYS A 411 -54.73 -7.90 40.00
N GLY A 412 -53.97 -8.37 41.00
CA GLY A 412 -54.53 -8.63 42.34
C GLY A 412 -53.80 -9.65 43.23
N ASN A 413 -53.02 -9.12 44.18
CA ASN A 413 -52.77 -9.57 45.57
C ASN A 413 -52.12 -10.94 45.92
N GLU A 414 -50.83 -10.86 46.28
CA GLU A 414 -50.20 -11.29 47.56
C GLU A 414 -50.05 -12.80 47.93
N PRO A 415 -49.11 -13.19 48.84
CA PRO A 415 -47.73 -13.60 48.55
C PRO A 415 -47.42 -15.04 49.05
N VAL A 416 -46.16 -15.53 48.94
CA VAL A 416 -45.41 -16.26 50.02
C VAL A 416 -44.15 -17.01 49.51
N SER A 417 -43.02 -16.58 50.08
CA SER A 417 -41.78 -17.25 50.55
C SER A 417 -40.83 -18.07 49.66
N SER A 418 -39.54 -17.73 49.89
CA SER A 418 -38.33 -18.57 49.99
C SER A 418 -37.86 -19.28 48.71
N LEU A 419 -36.82 -18.75 48.06
CA LEU A 419 -35.37 -18.94 48.31
C LEU A 419 -34.79 -20.04 47.41
N GLU A 420 -33.68 -19.65 46.78
CA GLU A 420 -32.58 -20.48 46.28
C GLU A 420 -32.62 -21.04 44.84
N ASN A 421 -31.65 -20.50 44.08
CA ASN A 421 -30.72 -21.17 43.17
C ASN A 421 -30.90 -21.02 41.65
N VAL A 422 -30.04 -20.11 41.14
CA VAL A 422 -29.05 -20.31 40.06
C VAL A 422 -29.52 -20.45 38.60
N ALA A 423 -29.06 -19.44 37.83
CA ALA A 423 -28.71 -19.41 36.41
C ALA A 423 -29.82 -19.53 35.35
N ASP A 424 -30.12 -18.42 34.66
CA ASP A 424 -29.55 -18.12 33.34
C ASP A 424 -29.95 -16.68 32.93
N MET A 425 -29.00 -15.83 32.54
CA MET A 425 -29.26 -14.45 32.10
C MET A 425 -28.80 -14.26 30.66
N SER A 426 -29.67 -14.57 29.72
CA SER A 426 -29.61 -14.03 28.35
C SER A 426 -30.28 -12.66 28.32
N HIS A 427 -29.48 -11.60 28.20
CA HIS A 427 -29.97 -10.24 28.07
C HIS A 427 -30.43 -9.92 26.64
N GLU A 428 -31.69 -9.49 26.56
CA GLU A 428 -32.33 -8.80 25.46
C GLU A 428 -31.85 -7.35 25.28
N ASN A 429 -31.85 -6.95 24.01
CA ASN A 429 -32.32 -5.68 23.43
C ASN A 429 -31.75 -4.34 23.89
N VAL A 430 -30.89 -3.76 23.04
CA VAL A 430 -30.83 -2.31 22.80
C VAL A 430 -31.12 -2.08 21.31
N GLY A 431 -32.23 -1.40 21.03
CA GLY A 431 -32.71 -1.10 19.68
C GLY A 431 -31.76 -0.18 18.91
N VAL A 432 -31.66 -0.42 17.61
CA VAL A 432 -30.98 0.44 16.63
C VAL A 432 -32.05 1.23 15.90
N ASP A 433 -31.96 2.56 15.97
CA ASP A 433 -32.89 3.50 15.36
C ASP A 433 -32.49 3.76 13.89
N HIS A 434 -33.47 3.74 12.98
CA HIS A 434 -33.28 3.67 11.51
C HIS A 434 -33.35 5.04 10.80
N ASP A 435 -33.41 6.15 11.52
CA ASP A 435 -33.73 7.49 10.97
C ASP A 435 -32.63 8.11 10.08
N PHE A 436 -31.41 7.57 10.03
CA PHE A 436 -30.32 8.18 9.23
C PHE A 436 -30.42 7.91 7.73
N LEU A 437 -31.07 6.82 7.31
CA LEU A 437 -31.18 6.47 5.89
C LEU A 437 -32.34 7.20 5.18
N ASP A 438 -33.40 7.54 5.91
CA ASP A 438 -34.59 8.20 5.35
C ASP A 438 -34.38 9.71 5.12
N ASP A 439 -33.58 10.38 5.97
CA ASP A 439 -33.24 11.80 5.80
C ASP A 439 -32.32 12.08 4.59
N LEU A 440 -31.62 11.07 4.09
CA LEU A 440 -30.77 11.15 2.89
C LEU A 440 -31.57 11.03 1.58
N GLU A 441 -32.76 10.44 1.64
CA GLU A 441 -33.68 10.32 0.50
C GLU A 441 -34.42 11.65 0.25
N TYR A 442 -34.70 12.41 1.32
CA TYR A 442 -35.44 13.68 1.26
C TYR A 442 -34.71 14.85 0.55
N ILE A 443 -33.40 14.77 0.33
CA ILE A 443 -32.61 15.83 -0.33
C ILE A 443 -32.56 15.67 -1.87
N LEU A 444 -33.07 14.55 -2.41
CA LEU A 444 -33.00 14.24 -3.85
C LEU A 444 -34.29 14.52 -4.64
N GLU A 445 -35.39 14.93 -4.00
CA GLU A 445 -36.64 15.26 -4.70
C GLU A 445 -36.87 16.77 -4.81
N VAL A 446 -36.16 17.43 -5.72
CA VAL A 446 -36.66 18.66 -6.35
C VAL A 446 -36.35 18.59 -7.84
N GLY A 447 -37.32 18.14 -8.63
CA GLY A 447 -37.22 18.19 -10.08
C GLY A 447 -38.28 17.39 -10.81
N GLU A 448 -39.26 18.11 -11.35
CA GLU A 448 -40.14 17.73 -12.46
C GLU A 448 -41.45 17.00 -12.12
N GLY A 449 -42.53 17.79 -12.06
CA GLY A 449 -43.88 17.30 -12.25
C GLY A 449 -44.26 17.27 -13.73
N SER A 450 -45.04 16.28 -14.14
CA SER A 450 -46.18 16.48 -15.04
C SER A 450 -47.11 15.26 -15.03
N LEU A 451 -48.40 15.57 -15.07
CA LEU A 451 -49.57 14.69 -15.03
C LEU A 451 -49.70 13.84 -16.30
N VAL A 452 -50.42 12.69 -16.21
CA VAL A 452 -51.54 12.23 -17.10
C VAL A 452 -51.93 10.77 -16.76
N PRO A 453 -53.20 10.36 -16.93
CA PRO A 453 -53.90 9.47 -16.00
C PRO A 453 -54.16 8.02 -16.48
N GLU A 454 -54.53 7.21 -15.49
CA GLU A 454 -55.00 5.82 -15.47
C GLU A 454 -56.18 5.51 -16.43
N PRO A 455 -56.32 4.25 -16.87
CA PRO A 455 -57.66 3.66 -16.99
C PRO A 455 -57.82 2.26 -16.36
N GLN A 456 -59.07 2.04 -15.94
CA GLN A 456 -59.67 0.93 -15.19
C GLN A 456 -59.98 -0.35 -16.01
N PRO A 457 -60.41 -1.46 -15.35
CA PRO A 457 -60.25 -2.86 -15.79
C PRO A 457 -61.55 -3.52 -16.32
N PRO A 458 -61.48 -4.80 -16.77
CA PRO A 458 -62.62 -5.73 -16.66
C PRO A 458 -62.22 -7.13 -16.10
N THR A 459 -62.82 -7.63 -15.01
CA THR A 459 -64.03 -8.51 -14.88
C THR A 459 -63.86 -10.02 -15.16
N LEU A 460 -63.86 -10.80 -14.06
CA LEU A 460 -64.70 -11.98 -13.71
C LEU A 460 -65.09 -13.04 -14.76
N ALA A 461 -64.82 -14.33 -14.46
CA ALA A 461 -65.74 -15.50 -14.61
C ALA A 461 -65.08 -16.82 -14.13
N THR A 462 -65.44 -17.37 -12.96
CA THR A 462 -66.30 -18.56 -12.70
C THR A 462 -65.70 -19.98 -12.91
N SER A 463 -65.54 -20.68 -11.77
CA SER A 463 -65.70 -22.13 -11.37
C SER A 463 -66.24 -23.19 -12.36
N PRO A 464 -66.33 -24.53 -12.03
CA PRO A 464 -65.88 -25.31 -10.85
C PRO A 464 -65.32 -26.76 -11.11
N ALA A 465 -64.73 -27.33 -10.05
CA ALA A 465 -64.76 -28.73 -9.51
C ALA A 465 -64.67 -30.01 -10.39
N THR A 466 -63.85 -30.99 -9.95
CA THR A 466 -64.23 -32.38 -9.59
C THR A 466 -63.03 -33.21 -9.04
N ALA A 467 -63.32 -34.33 -8.36
CA ALA A 467 -62.50 -34.98 -7.32
C ALA A 467 -62.01 -36.42 -7.63
N ARG A 468 -61.10 -36.92 -6.77
CA ARG A 468 -60.62 -38.32 -6.50
C ARG A 468 -59.63 -38.90 -7.54
N ASP A 469 -58.57 -39.67 -7.23
CA ASP A 469 -58.34 -40.72 -6.22
C ASP A 469 -56.84 -41.14 -6.10
N SER A 470 -56.47 -41.75 -4.95
CA SER A 470 -55.38 -42.69 -4.53
C SER A 470 -54.01 -42.92 -5.26
N SER A 471 -52.89 -42.58 -4.55
CA SER A 471 -51.56 -43.27 -4.31
C SER A 471 -50.69 -43.88 -5.45
N PRO A 472 -49.39 -44.23 -5.25
CA PRO A 472 -48.29 -43.66 -4.43
C PRO A 472 -46.96 -43.45 -5.23
N HIS A 473 -45.97 -42.77 -4.61
CA HIS A 473 -44.54 -42.71 -4.98
C HIS A 473 -44.16 -42.32 -6.43
N ARG A 474 -43.97 -41.01 -6.66
CA ARG A 474 -43.11 -40.50 -7.75
C ARG A 474 -41.89 -39.81 -7.13
N ARG A 475 -40.69 -40.35 -7.41
CA ARG A 475 -39.41 -39.63 -7.22
C ARG A 475 -39.53 -38.25 -7.91
N PRO A 476 -38.98 -37.16 -7.34
CA PRO A 476 -38.96 -35.89 -8.04
C PRO A 476 -38.14 -36.05 -9.34
N PRO A 477 -38.49 -35.32 -10.41
CA PRO A 477 -37.85 -35.48 -11.72
C PRO A 477 -36.38 -35.09 -11.64
N ALA A 478 -35.52 -35.90 -12.27
CA ALA A 478 -34.08 -35.68 -12.37
C ALA A 478 -33.70 -34.26 -12.87
N ALA A 479 -34.60 -33.59 -13.60
CA ALA A 479 -34.43 -32.21 -14.04
C ALA A 479 -34.31 -31.18 -12.90
N ALA A 480 -34.93 -31.41 -11.73
CA ALA A 480 -34.80 -30.53 -10.56
C ALA A 480 -33.48 -30.72 -9.80
N ALA A 481 -32.92 -31.94 -9.84
CA ALA A 481 -31.60 -32.25 -9.30
C ALA A 481 -30.49 -31.71 -10.23
N ASP A 482 -30.68 -31.81 -11.54
CA ASP A 482 -29.72 -31.29 -12.53
C ASP A 482 -29.68 -29.75 -12.56
N THR A 483 -30.80 -29.07 -12.35
CA THR A 483 -30.85 -27.59 -12.20
C THR A 483 -30.27 -27.11 -10.86
N ALA A 484 -30.47 -27.86 -9.77
CA ALA A 484 -29.84 -27.57 -8.48
C ALA A 484 -28.32 -27.83 -8.50
N HIS A 485 -27.86 -28.88 -9.18
CA HIS A 485 -26.44 -29.17 -9.39
C HIS A 485 -25.76 -28.09 -10.26
N THR A 486 -26.38 -27.67 -11.36
CA THR A 486 -25.82 -26.64 -12.27
C THR A 486 -25.88 -25.21 -11.69
N ALA A 487 -26.90 -24.89 -10.88
CA ALA A 487 -26.95 -23.62 -10.14
C ALA A 487 -25.89 -23.56 -9.02
N ALA A 488 -25.60 -24.69 -8.35
CA ALA A 488 -24.54 -24.79 -7.35
C ALA A 488 -23.14 -24.64 -7.96
N GLU A 489 -22.93 -25.13 -9.20
CA GLU A 489 -21.68 -24.95 -9.95
C GLU A 489 -21.44 -23.50 -10.36
N THR A 490 -22.49 -22.73 -10.64
CA THR A 490 -22.37 -21.33 -11.07
C THR A 490 -22.25 -20.38 -9.87
N ALA A 491 -23.07 -20.55 -8.82
CA ALA A 491 -23.06 -19.67 -7.64
C ALA A 491 -21.93 -19.99 -6.65
N GLY A 492 -21.38 -21.21 -6.70
CA GLY A 492 -20.44 -21.72 -5.71
C GLY A 492 -21.03 -21.65 -4.28
N ASN A 493 -20.22 -21.24 -3.31
CA ASN A 493 -20.58 -21.09 -1.91
C ASN A 493 -21.32 -19.78 -1.60
N LEU A 494 -21.67 -18.95 -2.59
CA LEU A 494 -22.29 -17.64 -2.33
C LEU A 494 -23.61 -17.77 -1.56
N HIS A 495 -24.40 -18.81 -1.81
CA HIS A 495 -25.64 -19.11 -1.09
C HIS A 495 -25.45 -19.43 0.41
N GLN A 496 -24.25 -19.80 0.83
CA GLN A 496 -23.92 -20.09 2.25
C GLN A 496 -23.50 -18.84 3.01
N VAL A 497 -23.02 -17.83 2.27
CA VAL A 497 -22.48 -16.56 2.79
C VAL A 497 -23.52 -15.45 2.70
N ALA A 498 -24.28 -15.40 1.61
CA ALA A 498 -25.33 -14.41 1.38
C ALA A 498 -26.49 -14.66 2.34
N SER A 499 -26.64 -13.76 3.31
CA SER A 499 -27.73 -13.75 4.27
C SER A 499 -28.28 -12.33 4.39
N LYS A 500 -29.59 -12.21 4.53
CA LYS A 500 -30.24 -10.93 4.85
C LYS A 500 -30.07 -10.53 6.32
N HIS A 501 -29.76 -11.49 7.19
CA HIS A 501 -29.76 -11.29 8.64
C HIS A 501 -28.36 -11.40 9.27
N THR A 502 -27.39 -11.94 8.53
CA THR A 502 -26.04 -12.23 9.05
C THR A 502 -25.01 -11.55 8.18
N LEU A 503 -24.19 -10.69 8.79
CA LEU A 503 -23.11 -10.01 8.09
C LEU A 503 -22.03 -11.00 7.64
N PRO A 504 -21.37 -10.78 6.48
CA PRO A 504 -20.43 -11.75 5.90
C PRO A 504 -19.30 -12.15 6.85
N HIS A 505 -18.73 -11.21 7.61
CA HIS A 505 -17.63 -11.51 8.55
C HIS A 505 -18.06 -12.43 9.70
N ARG A 506 -19.28 -12.28 10.21
CA ARG A 506 -19.84 -13.18 11.23
C ARG A 506 -20.16 -14.53 10.63
N ARG A 507 -20.74 -14.54 9.42
CA ARG A 507 -21.04 -15.79 8.72
C ARG A 507 -19.78 -16.60 8.42
N PHE A 508 -18.70 -15.93 8.02
CA PHE A 508 -17.39 -16.56 7.87
C PHE A 508 -16.85 -17.11 9.20
N ALA A 509 -17.04 -16.41 10.31
CA ALA A 509 -16.63 -16.90 11.63
C ALA A 509 -17.44 -18.15 12.06
N GLU A 510 -18.75 -18.17 11.81
CA GLU A 510 -19.60 -19.36 12.04
C GLU A 510 -19.14 -20.57 11.23
N LEU A 511 -18.84 -20.35 9.94
CA LEU A 511 -18.32 -21.40 9.06
C LEU A 511 -16.93 -21.87 9.51
N ALA A 512 -16.06 -20.96 9.96
CA ALA A 512 -14.74 -21.30 10.48
C ALA A 512 -14.82 -22.22 11.72
N LYS A 513 -15.84 -22.08 12.58
CA LYS A 513 -16.06 -23.01 13.70
C LYS A 513 -16.34 -24.44 13.23
N ARG A 514 -16.90 -24.63 12.03
CA ARG A 514 -17.23 -25.95 11.46
C ARG A 514 -16.11 -26.52 10.58
N TYR A 515 -15.48 -25.68 9.78
CA TYR A 515 -14.51 -26.09 8.75
C TYR A 515 -13.05 -25.86 9.15
N GLY A 516 -12.80 -25.09 10.21
CA GLY A 516 -11.48 -24.83 10.76
C GLY A 516 -10.97 -23.41 10.51
N ARG A 517 -9.76 -23.16 10.99
CA ARG A 517 -9.06 -21.86 11.00
C ARG A 517 -8.80 -21.28 9.60
N VAL A 518 -8.68 -22.16 8.61
CA VAL A 518 -8.55 -21.83 7.18
C VAL A 518 -9.59 -22.60 6.41
N MET A 519 -10.36 -21.92 5.57
CA MET A 519 -11.34 -22.57 4.69
C MET A 519 -11.30 -21.98 3.29
N GLN A 520 -11.53 -22.82 2.29
CA GLN A 520 -11.68 -22.40 0.91
C GLN A 520 -13.18 -22.33 0.56
N LEU A 521 -13.58 -21.22 -0.04
CA LEU A 521 -14.90 -20.98 -0.59
C LEU A 521 -14.78 -20.54 -2.05
N GLN A 522 -15.65 -21.06 -2.88
CA GLN A 522 -15.80 -20.65 -4.27
C GLN A 522 -16.85 -19.54 -4.33
N LEU A 523 -16.46 -18.28 -4.51
CA LEU A 523 -17.38 -17.15 -4.58
C LEU A 523 -17.60 -16.76 -6.05
N GLY A 524 -18.69 -17.28 -6.64
CA GLY A 524 -18.85 -17.25 -8.10
C GLY A 524 -17.70 -17.99 -8.79
N GLN A 525 -16.96 -17.31 -9.65
CA GLN A 525 -15.78 -17.85 -10.34
C GLN A 525 -14.47 -17.64 -9.58
N VAL A 526 -14.50 -16.94 -8.44
CA VAL A 526 -13.28 -16.56 -7.71
C VAL A 526 -13.02 -17.50 -6.54
N PRO A 527 -11.95 -18.34 -6.59
CA PRO A 527 -11.54 -19.13 -5.43
C PRO A 527 -11.02 -18.20 -4.33
N THR A 528 -11.60 -18.32 -3.14
CA THR A 528 -11.34 -17.44 -2.01
C THR A 528 -11.02 -18.25 -0.75
N ILE A 529 -9.89 -17.96 -0.13
CA ILE A 529 -9.48 -18.52 1.16
C ILE A 529 -9.85 -17.52 2.24
N ILE A 530 -10.52 -18.01 3.29
CA ILE A 530 -10.83 -17.26 4.50
C ILE A 530 -9.91 -17.73 5.62
N VAL A 531 -9.19 -16.79 6.22
CA VAL A 531 -8.28 -17.00 7.34
C VAL A 531 -8.89 -16.36 8.59
N SER A 532 -9.11 -17.15 9.63
CA SER A 532 -9.87 -16.72 10.83
C SER A 532 -9.11 -16.89 12.15
N SER A 533 -7.80 -17.17 12.12
CA SER A 533 -6.96 -17.33 13.32
C SER A 533 -5.64 -16.53 13.22
N ALA A 534 -5.07 -16.17 14.36
CA ALA A 534 -3.88 -15.31 14.44
C ALA A 534 -2.62 -15.99 13.87
N ASP A 535 -2.41 -17.26 14.17
CA ASP A 535 -1.33 -18.09 13.63
C ASP A 535 -1.35 -18.16 12.10
N MET A 536 -2.52 -18.38 11.50
CA MET A 536 -2.66 -18.44 10.04
C MET A 536 -2.59 -17.06 9.39
N ALA A 537 -3.10 -16.01 10.05
CA ALA A 537 -2.92 -14.64 9.60
C ALA A 537 -1.43 -14.25 9.56
N LYS A 538 -0.64 -14.75 10.52
CA LYS A 538 0.83 -14.59 10.56
C LYS A 538 1.52 -15.32 9.41
N GLU A 539 1.11 -16.54 9.08
CA GLU A 539 1.66 -17.24 7.92
C GLU A 539 1.43 -16.44 6.62
N VAL A 540 0.22 -15.90 6.41
CA VAL A 540 -0.11 -15.09 5.23
C VAL A 540 0.66 -13.77 5.19
N MET A 541 0.66 -13.01 6.29
CA MET A 541 1.12 -11.61 6.31
C MET A 541 2.55 -11.41 6.82
N LYS A 542 3.22 -12.48 7.28
CA LYS A 542 4.63 -12.45 7.70
C LYS A 542 5.48 -13.44 6.94
N THR A 543 5.17 -14.73 7.06
CA THR A 543 5.99 -15.80 6.49
C THR A 543 5.94 -15.76 4.97
N HIS A 544 4.74 -15.62 4.41
CA HIS A 544 4.47 -15.60 2.97
C HIS A 544 4.00 -14.23 2.47
N ASP A 545 4.33 -13.15 3.17
CA ASP A 545 3.93 -11.78 2.82
C ASP A 545 4.31 -11.43 1.37
N SER A 546 5.50 -11.84 0.92
CA SER A 546 5.94 -11.60 -0.46
C SER A 546 5.03 -12.26 -1.49
N VAL A 547 4.30 -13.31 -1.15
CA VAL A 547 3.33 -13.99 -2.05
C VAL A 547 1.96 -13.33 -1.97
N PHE A 548 1.51 -12.96 -0.78
CA PHE A 548 0.13 -12.48 -0.51
C PHE A 548 0.02 -10.95 -0.38
N CYS A 549 1.05 -10.19 -0.74
CA CYS A 549 1.00 -8.73 -0.74
C CYS A 549 0.31 -8.14 -1.98
N ASN A 550 -0.13 -8.94 -2.96
CA ASN A 550 -0.87 -8.43 -4.11
C ASN A 550 -2.35 -8.18 -3.79
N ARG A 551 -3.02 -7.36 -4.63
CA ARG A 551 -4.45 -7.07 -4.57
C ARG A 551 -5.16 -7.60 -5.80
N PRO A 552 -6.38 -8.14 -5.65
CA PRO A 552 -7.22 -8.45 -6.81
C PRO A 552 -7.70 -7.15 -7.47
N ILE A 553 -7.79 -7.16 -8.79
CA ILE A 553 -8.34 -6.03 -9.55
C ILE A 553 -9.87 -6.11 -9.47
N ILE A 554 -10.48 -5.12 -8.82
CA ILE A 554 -11.93 -5.00 -8.66
C ILE A 554 -12.45 -3.76 -9.41
N MET A 555 -13.72 -3.79 -9.80
CA MET A 555 -14.30 -2.77 -10.68
C MET A 555 -14.22 -1.37 -10.07
N ILE A 556 -14.55 -1.21 -8.78
CA ILE A 556 -14.50 0.11 -8.14
C ILE A 556 -13.08 0.69 -8.12
N ALA A 557 -12.06 -0.14 -7.85
CA ALA A 557 -10.66 0.26 -7.92
C ALA A 557 -10.27 0.70 -9.34
N LYS A 558 -10.82 0.02 -10.35
CA LYS A 558 -10.53 0.36 -11.75
C LYS A 558 -11.18 1.66 -12.19
N GLU A 559 -12.45 1.88 -11.85
CA GLU A 559 -13.24 2.99 -12.37
C GLU A 559 -13.13 4.26 -11.51
N VAL A 560 -13.20 4.13 -10.17
CA VAL A 560 -13.19 5.27 -9.22
C VAL A 560 -11.76 5.67 -8.84
N PHE A 561 -10.85 4.70 -8.71
CA PHE A 561 -9.45 4.93 -8.34
C PHE A 561 -8.50 4.87 -9.55
N TYR A 562 -8.99 5.30 -10.72
CA TYR A 562 -8.21 5.54 -11.94
C TYR A 562 -7.27 4.37 -12.28
N ASN A 563 -7.83 3.20 -12.57
CA ASN A 563 -7.13 1.97 -12.90
C ASN A 563 -6.24 1.41 -11.76
N CYS A 564 -6.78 1.41 -10.53
CA CYS A 564 -6.11 0.91 -9.32
C CYS A 564 -4.79 1.65 -9.04
N THR A 565 -4.83 2.98 -9.13
CA THR A 565 -3.67 3.85 -8.87
C THR A 565 -3.77 4.56 -7.51
N ASP A 566 -4.57 3.99 -6.61
CA ASP A 566 -4.59 4.32 -5.19
C ASP A 566 -3.48 3.58 -4.41
N ILE A 567 -3.58 3.53 -3.08
CA ILE A 567 -2.59 2.86 -2.21
C ILE A 567 -3.12 1.51 -1.68
N GLY A 568 -4.40 1.44 -1.33
CA GLY A 568 -5.00 0.30 -0.63
C GLY A 568 -5.29 -0.90 -1.55
N LEU A 569 -5.83 -0.62 -2.73
CA LEU A 569 -6.33 -1.56 -3.74
C LEU A 569 -5.36 -1.73 -4.92
N ALA A 570 -4.37 -0.85 -5.08
CA ALA A 570 -3.36 -0.97 -6.12
C ALA A 570 -2.60 -2.31 -6.08
N PRO A 571 -2.39 -2.97 -7.24
CA PRO A 571 -1.55 -4.17 -7.34
C PRO A 571 -0.13 -3.92 -6.81
N TYR A 572 0.50 -4.99 -6.33
CA TYR A 572 1.86 -4.89 -5.82
C TYR A 572 2.84 -4.69 -6.97
N GLY A 573 3.62 -3.61 -6.91
CA GLY A 573 4.56 -3.27 -7.98
C GLY A 573 5.39 -2.04 -7.64
N GLU A 574 6.20 -1.59 -8.60
CA GLU A 574 7.05 -0.40 -8.46
C GLU A 574 6.22 0.85 -8.15
N TYR A 575 5.14 1.08 -8.88
CA TYR A 575 4.20 2.17 -8.64
C TYR A 575 3.74 2.23 -7.17
N TRP A 576 3.14 1.14 -6.67
CA TRP A 576 2.66 1.07 -5.29
C TRP A 576 3.78 1.31 -4.27
N ARG A 577 4.99 0.77 -4.50
CA ARG A 577 6.13 0.98 -3.59
C ARG A 577 6.53 2.44 -3.53
N ASN A 578 6.58 3.13 -4.67
CA ASN A 578 6.95 4.54 -4.73
C ASN A 578 5.87 5.42 -4.08
N VAL A 579 4.59 5.22 -4.39
CA VAL A 579 3.50 5.98 -3.76
C VAL A 579 3.45 5.71 -2.25
N ARG A 580 3.54 4.45 -1.80
CA ARG A 580 3.59 4.11 -0.37
C ARG A 580 4.79 4.77 0.33
N LYS A 581 5.94 4.82 -0.34
CA LYS A 581 7.14 5.50 0.17
C LYS A 581 6.91 7.00 0.32
N ILE A 582 6.34 7.67 -0.68
CA ILE A 582 5.98 9.10 -0.62
C ILE A 582 5.01 9.35 0.54
N SER A 583 3.96 8.53 0.65
CA SER A 583 2.98 8.66 1.74
C SER A 583 3.63 8.55 3.13
N VAL A 584 4.50 7.56 3.35
CA VAL A 584 5.15 7.36 4.66
C VAL A 584 6.21 8.44 4.95
N LEU A 585 7.00 8.83 3.96
CA LEU A 585 8.14 9.74 4.16
C LEU A 585 7.78 11.22 4.07
N GLU A 586 6.68 11.58 3.43
CA GLU A 586 6.31 12.98 3.21
C GLU A 586 4.93 13.36 3.81
N LEU A 587 3.92 12.49 3.65
CA LEU A 587 2.53 12.79 4.06
C LEU A 587 2.25 12.44 5.53
N PHE A 588 2.74 11.30 6.01
CA PHE A 588 2.40 10.73 7.33
C PHE A 588 3.55 10.75 8.34
N THR A 589 4.54 11.62 8.16
CA THR A 589 5.59 11.81 9.18
C THR A 589 5.02 12.43 10.45
N SER A 590 5.61 12.13 11.60
CA SER A 590 5.18 12.74 12.89
C SER A 590 5.19 14.27 12.82
N LYS A 591 6.16 14.87 12.11
CA LYS A 591 6.24 16.31 11.92
C LYS A 591 5.07 16.85 11.10
N ARG A 592 4.68 16.17 10.02
CA ARG A 592 3.53 16.57 9.17
C ARG A 592 2.21 16.38 9.90
N VAL A 593 2.04 15.28 10.65
CA VAL A 593 0.83 15.08 11.47
C VAL A 593 0.72 16.16 12.55
N GLN A 594 1.84 16.57 13.16
CA GLN A 594 1.87 17.67 14.13
C GLN A 594 1.56 19.03 13.49
N SER A 595 1.94 19.29 12.23
CA SER A 595 1.62 20.58 11.58
C SER A 595 0.12 20.77 11.38
N PHE A 596 -0.67 19.70 11.28
CA PHE A 596 -2.14 19.77 11.20
C PHE A 596 -2.85 19.82 12.57
N GLN A 597 -2.10 19.92 13.67
CA GLN A 597 -2.67 20.05 15.02
C GLN A 597 -3.65 21.23 15.18
N PRO A 598 -3.39 22.44 14.62
CA PRO A 598 -4.35 23.55 14.71
C PRO A 598 -5.71 23.22 14.08
N ILE A 599 -5.71 22.50 12.95
CA ILE A 599 -6.95 22.08 12.26
C ILE A 599 -7.74 21.12 13.15
N ARG A 600 -7.09 20.10 13.73
CA ARG A 600 -7.75 19.15 14.63
C ARG A 600 -8.33 19.81 15.86
N VAL A 601 -7.58 20.71 16.49
CA VAL A 601 -8.04 21.44 17.68
C VAL A 601 -9.28 22.27 17.35
N GLU A 602 -9.27 22.97 16.21
CA GLU A 602 -10.40 23.78 15.78
C GLU A 602 -11.64 22.92 15.49
N GLU A 603 -11.52 21.84 14.72
CA GLU A 603 -12.66 20.98 14.38
C GLU A 603 -13.24 20.24 15.60
N VAL A 604 -12.39 19.76 16.50
CA VAL A 604 -12.84 19.17 17.77
C VAL A 604 -13.54 20.22 18.64
N THR A 605 -13.03 21.46 18.68
CA THR A 605 -13.68 22.55 19.42
C THR A 605 -15.05 22.90 18.82
N ASN A 606 -15.17 22.92 17.50
CA ASN A 606 -16.44 23.12 16.81
C ASN A 606 -17.45 22.03 17.15
N LEU A 607 -17.02 20.76 17.16
CA LEU A 607 -17.85 19.65 17.61
C LEU A 607 -18.31 19.83 19.06
N ILE A 608 -17.39 20.14 19.98
CA ILE A 608 -17.71 20.34 21.40
C ILE A 608 -18.72 21.48 21.58
N ASN A 609 -18.52 22.61 20.89
CA ASN A 609 -19.44 23.75 20.93
C ASN A 609 -20.81 23.38 20.37
N SER A 610 -20.86 22.59 19.29
CA SER A 610 -22.12 22.08 18.75
C SER A 610 -22.83 21.13 19.72
N LEU A 611 -22.09 20.31 20.46
CA LEU A 611 -22.69 19.43 21.48
C LEU A 611 -23.18 20.23 22.70
N ALA A 612 -22.44 21.27 23.09
CA ALA A 612 -22.82 22.13 24.20
C ALA A 612 -24.10 22.93 23.92
N SER A 613 -24.32 23.38 22.67
CA SER A 613 -25.56 24.06 22.29
C SER A 613 -26.79 23.15 22.28
N GLU A 614 -26.58 21.83 22.22
CA GLU A 614 -27.62 20.80 22.26
C GLU A 614 -27.77 20.18 23.66
N GLN A 615 -27.27 20.85 24.71
CA GLN A 615 -27.35 20.37 26.08
C GLN A 615 -28.80 20.01 26.47
N GLY A 616 -28.98 18.81 27.03
CA GLY A 616 -30.28 18.29 27.44
C GLY A 616 -31.08 17.62 26.32
N ARG A 617 -30.54 17.53 25.09
CA ARG A 617 -31.15 16.79 23.97
C ARG A 617 -30.41 15.48 23.68
N VAL A 618 -31.11 14.54 23.07
CA VAL A 618 -30.50 13.34 22.48
C VAL A 618 -29.83 13.74 21.17
N VAL A 619 -28.57 13.34 20.98
CA VAL A 619 -27.76 13.73 19.83
C VAL A 619 -27.31 12.49 19.06
N ASN A 620 -27.48 12.52 17.74
CA ASN A 620 -26.89 11.52 16.84
C ASN A 620 -25.40 11.83 16.65
N LEU A 621 -24.54 11.03 17.29
CA LEU A 621 -23.08 11.20 17.23
C LEU A 621 -22.48 10.70 15.89
N THR A 622 -23.10 9.72 15.23
CA THR A 622 -22.62 9.12 13.98
C THR A 622 -22.37 10.18 12.91
N ARG A 623 -23.37 11.04 12.65
CA ARG A 623 -23.26 12.13 11.67
C ARG A 623 -22.20 13.16 12.07
N LYS A 624 -22.15 13.53 13.34
CA LYS A 624 -21.19 14.52 13.85
C LYS A 624 -19.74 14.00 13.82
N ALA A 625 -19.51 12.72 14.11
CA ALA A 625 -18.21 12.08 14.02
C ALA A 625 -17.73 11.92 12.57
N TYR A 626 -18.64 11.63 11.64
CA TYR A 626 -18.36 11.62 10.20
C TYR A 626 -17.93 13.00 9.71
N PHE A 627 -18.68 14.06 10.08
CA PHE A 627 -18.33 15.44 9.73
C PHE A 627 -16.97 15.84 10.32
N LEU A 628 -16.73 15.60 11.61
CA LEU A 628 -15.43 15.86 12.24
C LEU A 628 -14.28 15.23 11.44
N SER A 629 -14.41 13.95 11.06
CA SER A 629 -13.35 13.21 10.37
C SER A 629 -13.15 13.72 8.93
N CYS A 630 -14.24 13.93 8.19
CA CYS A 630 -14.23 14.43 6.82
C CYS A 630 -13.65 15.85 6.74
N ASP A 631 -14.08 16.72 7.64
CA ASP A 631 -13.73 18.13 7.65
C ASP A 631 -12.27 18.32 8.03
N THR A 632 -11.80 17.57 9.03
CA THR A 632 -10.39 17.53 9.41
C THR A 632 -9.51 17.13 8.24
N LEU A 633 -9.88 16.08 7.50
CA LEU A 633 -9.09 15.55 6.38
C LEU A 633 -9.13 16.43 5.15
N THR A 634 -10.30 16.94 4.75
CA THR A 634 -10.43 17.86 3.62
C THR A 634 -9.65 19.15 3.86
N ARG A 635 -9.71 19.72 5.08
CA ARG A 635 -8.89 20.86 5.49
C ARG A 635 -7.40 20.57 5.46
N SER A 636 -6.99 19.38 5.89
CA SER A 636 -5.58 18.99 5.89
C SER A 636 -5.07 18.70 4.47
N ALA A 637 -5.95 18.27 3.56
CA ALA A 637 -5.60 17.91 2.20
C ALA A 637 -5.57 19.09 1.24
N PHE A 638 -6.52 20.04 1.38
CA PHE A 638 -6.74 21.11 0.39
C PHE A 638 -6.76 22.52 0.99
N SER A 639 -6.56 22.67 2.31
CA SER A 639 -6.68 23.94 3.02
C SER A 639 -8.04 24.66 2.89
N THR A 640 -9.09 23.98 2.41
CA THR A 640 -10.46 24.49 2.21
C THR A 640 -11.12 24.90 3.52
N LYS A 641 -12.05 25.87 3.54
CA LYS A 641 -12.78 26.26 4.77
C LYS A 641 -14.29 26.46 4.54
N GLY A 642 -15.11 26.02 5.49
CA GLY A 642 -16.54 26.33 5.52
C GLY A 642 -17.39 25.52 4.53
N ASN A 643 -18.28 26.19 3.78
CA ASN A 643 -19.30 25.55 2.94
C ASN A 643 -18.75 24.71 1.77
N GLU A 644 -17.45 24.80 1.50
CA GLU A 644 -16.75 24.02 0.46
C GLU A 644 -16.62 22.52 0.80
N GLN A 645 -16.92 22.11 2.03
CA GLN A 645 -16.81 20.71 2.49
C GLN A 645 -18.01 19.83 2.11
N GLU A 646 -19.18 20.43 1.88
CA GLU A 646 -20.41 19.66 1.63
C GLU A 646 -20.36 18.79 0.36
N PRO A 647 -19.78 19.24 -0.78
CA PRO A 647 -19.56 18.39 -1.94
C PRO A 647 -18.66 17.18 -1.63
N PHE A 648 -17.61 17.35 -0.81
CA PHE A 648 -16.73 16.24 -0.41
C PHE A 648 -17.47 15.22 0.44
N ARG A 649 -18.27 15.66 1.43
CA ARG A 649 -19.05 14.76 2.28
C ARG A 649 -19.98 13.87 1.44
N LYS A 650 -20.69 14.47 0.47
CA LYS A 650 -21.57 13.76 -0.47
C LYS A 650 -20.81 12.78 -1.37
N LEU A 651 -19.66 13.21 -1.90
CA LEU A 651 -18.80 12.37 -2.75
C LEU A 651 -18.28 11.16 -1.96
N LEU A 652 -17.67 11.39 -0.79
CA LEU A 652 -17.09 10.33 0.05
C LEU A 652 -18.15 9.36 0.55
N SER A 653 -19.35 9.84 0.90
CA SER A 653 -20.47 8.98 1.27
C SER A 653 -20.88 8.08 0.10
N SER A 654 -20.95 8.64 -1.11
CA SER A 654 -21.28 7.89 -2.33
C SER A 654 -20.23 6.83 -2.64
N VAL A 655 -18.93 7.16 -2.53
CA VAL A 655 -17.82 6.20 -2.72
C VAL A 655 -17.91 5.09 -1.68
N THR A 656 -18.08 5.42 -0.40
CA THR A 656 -18.14 4.46 0.72
C THR A 656 -19.27 3.45 0.56
N LYS A 657 -20.47 3.92 0.19
CA LYS A 657 -21.64 3.06 -0.09
C LYS A 657 -21.35 2.00 -1.15
N HIS A 658 -20.51 2.34 -2.12
CA HIS A 658 -20.16 1.44 -3.22
C HIS A 658 -18.91 0.59 -2.94
N CYS A 659 -17.94 1.09 -2.17
CA CYS A 659 -16.75 0.34 -1.75
C CYS A 659 -17.08 -0.81 -0.79
N THR A 660 -18.09 -0.63 0.06
CA THR A 660 -18.53 -1.63 1.04
C THR A 660 -19.58 -2.60 0.49
N GLY A 661 -20.08 -2.33 -0.72
CA GLY A 661 -21.16 -3.09 -1.37
C GLY A 661 -20.70 -4.37 -2.07
N PHE A 662 -21.66 -5.27 -2.28
CA PHE A 662 -21.45 -6.48 -3.08
C PHE A 662 -21.46 -6.15 -4.59
N CYS A 663 -20.36 -6.49 -5.28
CA CYS A 663 -20.25 -6.35 -6.74
C CYS A 663 -20.25 -7.74 -7.40
N SER A 664 -21.36 -8.10 -8.07
CA SER A 664 -21.47 -9.38 -8.78
C SER A 664 -20.44 -9.52 -9.89
N ALA A 665 -20.11 -8.42 -10.58
CA ALA A 665 -19.13 -8.43 -11.66
C ALA A 665 -17.71 -8.81 -11.17
N ASP A 666 -17.36 -8.51 -9.91
CA ASP A 666 -16.07 -8.88 -9.32
C ASP A 666 -15.98 -10.35 -8.90
N LEU A 667 -17.10 -11.08 -8.91
CA LEU A 667 -17.16 -12.53 -8.70
C LEU A 667 -17.28 -13.33 -10.00
N TYR A 668 -17.66 -12.69 -11.11
CA TYR A 668 -17.86 -13.32 -12.41
C TYR A 668 -17.10 -12.57 -13.53
N PRO A 669 -15.77 -12.48 -13.44
CA PRO A 669 -14.96 -11.71 -14.40
C PRO A 669 -15.06 -12.25 -15.84
N SER A 670 -15.45 -13.52 -16.03
CA SER A 670 -15.62 -14.09 -17.37
C SER A 670 -16.90 -13.63 -18.08
N ILE A 671 -17.77 -12.86 -17.42
CA ILE A 671 -19.05 -12.40 -17.97
C ILE A 671 -19.07 -10.86 -18.05
N PRO A 672 -18.40 -10.25 -19.06
CA PRO A 672 -18.29 -8.79 -19.20
C PRO A 672 -19.64 -8.04 -19.27
N PHE A 673 -20.72 -8.73 -19.62
CA PHE A 673 -22.06 -8.15 -19.68
C PHE A 673 -22.62 -7.82 -18.29
N LEU A 674 -22.27 -8.58 -17.23
CA LEU A 674 -22.70 -8.30 -15.85
C LEU A 674 -22.22 -6.93 -15.36
N HIS A 675 -21.06 -6.48 -15.87
CA HIS A 675 -20.54 -5.15 -15.59
C HIS A 675 -21.49 -4.05 -16.08
N ARG A 676 -22.26 -4.28 -17.16
CA ARG A 676 -23.14 -3.27 -17.75
C ARG A 676 -24.57 -3.34 -17.23
N ILE A 677 -25.10 -4.54 -17.01
CA ILE A 677 -26.50 -4.70 -16.59
C ILE A 677 -26.76 -4.43 -15.12
N SER A 678 -25.72 -4.47 -14.28
CA SER A 678 -25.87 -4.21 -12.85
C SER A 678 -26.05 -2.74 -12.48
N GLY A 679 -25.94 -1.82 -13.44
CA GLY A 679 -25.95 -0.38 -13.17
C GLY A 679 -24.71 0.14 -12.43
N MET A 680 -23.93 -0.74 -11.78
CA MET A 680 -22.73 -0.39 -11.01
C MET A 680 -21.70 0.35 -11.85
N LYS A 681 -21.44 -0.07 -13.08
CA LYS A 681 -20.50 0.63 -13.96
C LYS A 681 -20.94 2.08 -14.21
N ARG A 682 -22.23 2.31 -14.49
CA ARG A 682 -22.77 3.66 -14.68
C ARG A 682 -22.66 4.48 -13.41
N ASN A 683 -22.93 3.88 -12.24
CA ASN A 683 -22.77 4.57 -10.95
C ASN A 683 -21.31 4.96 -10.70
N PHE A 684 -20.35 4.09 -11.02
CA PHE A 684 -18.93 4.41 -10.91
C PHE A 684 -18.51 5.50 -11.89
N GLU A 685 -19.00 5.47 -13.13
CA GLU A 685 -18.78 6.55 -14.10
C GLU A 685 -19.30 7.90 -13.56
N ILE A 686 -20.47 7.93 -12.91
CA ILE A 686 -21.02 9.14 -12.26
C ILE A 686 -20.12 9.60 -11.10
N ILE A 687 -19.69 8.68 -10.24
CA ILE A 687 -18.79 9.00 -9.11
C ILE A 687 -17.46 9.55 -9.61
N THR A 688 -16.88 8.96 -10.66
CA THR A 688 -15.64 9.44 -11.27
C THR A 688 -15.82 10.82 -11.89
N GLN A 689 -16.97 11.10 -12.51
CA GLN A 689 -17.30 12.43 -13.03
C GLN A 689 -17.40 13.48 -11.91
N GLU A 690 -18.10 13.18 -10.82
CA GLU A 690 -18.18 14.11 -9.67
C GLU A 690 -16.82 14.29 -8.99
N THR A 691 -16.01 13.22 -8.92
CA THR A 691 -14.62 13.30 -8.43
C THR A 691 -13.80 14.26 -9.27
N ASN A 692 -13.85 14.14 -10.60
CA ASN A 692 -13.19 15.05 -11.51
C ASN A 692 -13.70 16.50 -11.34
N ARG A 693 -15.02 16.69 -11.23
CA ARG A 693 -15.64 18.01 -11.04
C ARG A 693 -15.13 18.73 -9.80
N ILE A 694 -14.86 17.99 -8.72
CA ILE A 694 -14.37 18.56 -7.45
C ILE A 694 -12.84 18.70 -7.45
N PHE A 695 -12.09 17.68 -7.90
CA PHE A 695 -10.63 17.66 -7.76
C PHE A 695 -9.90 18.41 -8.88
N ASP A 696 -10.41 18.46 -10.11
CA ASP A 696 -9.71 19.14 -11.21
C ASP A 696 -9.46 20.63 -10.94
N PRO A 697 -10.47 21.43 -10.53
CA PRO A 697 -10.24 22.85 -10.25
C PRO A 697 -9.20 23.07 -9.15
N ILE A 698 -9.23 22.24 -8.10
CA ILE A 698 -8.32 22.32 -6.96
C ILE A 698 -6.89 22.00 -7.41
N ILE A 699 -6.70 20.91 -8.14
CA ILE A 699 -5.36 20.52 -8.61
C ILE A 699 -4.79 21.57 -9.57
N GLU A 700 -5.60 22.14 -10.45
CA GLU A 700 -5.15 23.19 -11.37
C GLU A 700 -4.81 24.50 -10.64
N GLU A 701 -5.56 24.85 -9.59
CA GLU A 701 -5.22 25.98 -8.70
C GLU A 701 -3.84 25.78 -8.05
N HIS A 702 -3.59 24.61 -7.46
CA HIS A 702 -2.29 24.29 -6.83
C HIS A 702 -1.15 24.26 -7.86
N LYS A 703 -1.39 23.77 -9.08
CA LYS A 703 -0.41 23.84 -10.18
C LYS A 703 -0.07 25.28 -10.56
N SER A 704 -1.05 26.18 -10.54
CA SER A 704 -0.87 27.59 -10.93
C SER A 704 -0.19 28.44 -9.85
N ASN A 705 -0.38 28.09 -8.57
CA ASN A 705 0.13 28.84 -7.41
C ASN A 705 1.58 28.48 -6.97
N LYS A 706 2.30 27.67 -7.76
CA LYS A 706 3.66 27.13 -7.48
C LYS A 706 4.75 28.14 -7.07
N THR A 707 4.53 29.45 -7.23
CA THR A 707 5.56 30.48 -7.07
C THR A 707 5.50 31.28 -5.76
N LEU A 708 4.54 31.04 -4.85
CA LEU A 708 4.30 31.97 -3.72
C LEU A 708 4.16 31.36 -2.31
N LEU A 709 4.19 30.03 -2.13
CA LEU A 709 3.93 29.41 -0.82
C LEU A 709 5.23 29.10 -0.05
N ASP A 710 5.27 29.50 1.23
CA ASP A 710 6.31 29.05 2.19
C ASP A 710 6.16 27.52 2.36
N PRO A 711 7.26 26.74 2.44
CA PRO A 711 7.19 25.31 2.77
C PRO A 711 6.32 24.93 3.99
N LYS A 712 6.00 25.89 4.86
CA LYS A 712 5.10 25.75 6.00
C LYS A 712 3.61 25.72 5.64
N ASP A 713 3.23 26.29 4.49
CA ASP A 713 1.85 26.38 4.00
C ASP A 713 1.51 25.27 3.00
N GLU A 714 2.43 24.33 2.79
CA GLU A 714 2.29 23.21 1.86
C GLU A 714 1.32 22.13 2.39
N ASP A 715 0.31 21.79 1.59
CA ASP A 715 -0.65 20.74 1.89
C ASP A 715 -0.34 19.38 1.21
N LEU A 716 -1.25 18.41 1.35
CA LEU A 716 -1.03 17.05 0.83
C LEU A 716 -1.02 17.02 -0.71
N VAL A 717 -1.78 17.90 -1.38
CA VAL A 717 -1.83 17.97 -2.84
C VAL A 717 -0.53 18.53 -3.40
N ASP A 718 0.02 19.56 -2.77
CA ASP A 718 1.31 20.13 -3.17
C ASP A 718 2.44 19.10 -3.14
N VAL A 719 2.50 18.29 -2.07
CA VAL A 719 3.50 17.22 -1.93
C VAL A 719 3.38 16.20 -3.06
N LEU A 720 2.15 15.77 -3.39
CA LEU A 720 1.91 14.83 -4.49
C LEU A 720 2.25 15.46 -5.85
N LEU A 721 1.96 16.75 -6.03
CA LEU A 721 2.26 17.49 -7.25
C LEU A 721 3.76 17.59 -7.52
N ARG A 722 4.65 17.57 -6.52
CA ARG A 722 6.11 17.50 -6.77
C ARG A 722 6.51 16.31 -7.64
N HIS A 723 5.79 15.21 -7.50
CA HIS A 723 6.00 13.97 -8.26
C HIS A 723 5.15 13.91 -9.53
N HIS A 724 4.49 15.01 -9.92
CA HIS A 724 3.72 15.08 -11.15
C HIS A 724 4.63 15.02 -12.38
N VAL A 725 4.15 14.37 -13.46
CA VAL A 725 4.90 14.21 -14.72
C VAL A 725 5.42 15.53 -15.30
N ASP A 726 4.65 16.61 -15.20
CA ASP A 726 5.07 17.94 -15.69
C ASP A 726 6.20 18.58 -14.88
N ASN A 727 6.49 18.08 -13.68
CA ASN A 727 7.51 18.62 -12.78
C ASN A 727 8.81 17.82 -12.81
N ILE A 728 8.83 16.69 -13.51
CA ILE A 728 9.96 15.78 -13.54
C ILE A 728 10.68 15.92 -14.87
N ASN A 729 11.89 16.46 -14.82
CA ASN A 729 12.74 16.68 -16.00
C ASN A 729 13.55 15.44 -16.41
N ASN A 730 13.69 14.45 -15.52
CA ASN A 730 14.44 13.23 -15.78
C ASN A 730 13.48 12.04 -15.94
N PRO A 731 13.43 11.38 -17.11
CA PRO A 731 12.54 10.25 -17.36
C PRO A 731 12.79 9.03 -16.44
N ASP A 732 13.95 8.94 -15.79
CA ASP A 732 14.27 7.84 -14.86
C ASP A 732 13.69 8.06 -13.44
N HIS A 733 13.12 9.23 -13.14
CA HIS A 733 12.45 9.48 -11.85
C HIS A 733 10.99 9.06 -11.88
N PHE A 734 10.53 8.49 -10.77
CA PHE A 734 9.12 8.12 -10.59
C PHE A 734 8.22 9.35 -10.76
N SER A 735 7.24 9.25 -11.65
CA SER A 735 6.26 10.30 -11.93
C SER A 735 4.84 9.79 -11.80
N MET A 736 3.93 10.73 -11.53
CA MET A 736 2.49 10.50 -11.38
C MET A 736 1.72 11.39 -12.34
N THR A 737 0.64 10.85 -12.91
CA THR A 737 -0.33 11.67 -13.66
C THR A 737 -1.30 12.38 -12.72
N THR A 738 -2.04 13.37 -13.22
CA THR A 738 -3.16 13.99 -12.48
C THR A 738 -4.12 12.92 -11.94
N ASP A 739 -4.47 11.91 -12.74
CA ASP A 739 -5.38 10.84 -12.34
C ASP A 739 -4.81 9.98 -11.21
N ASN A 740 -3.50 9.70 -11.21
CA ASN A 740 -2.84 9.02 -10.09
C ASN A 740 -2.94 9.84 -8.79
N ILE A 741 -2.73 11.16 -8.89
CA ILE A 741 -2.83 12.06 -7.74
C ILE A 741 -4.27 12.07 -7.20
N LYS A 742 -5.29 12.17 -8.08
CA LYS A 742 -6.71 12.08 -7.69
C LYS A 742 -7.04 10.76 -6.99
N GLY A 743 -6.54 9.63 -7.52
CA GLY A 743 -6.73 8.31 -6.92
C GLY A 743 -6.16 8.22 -5.50
N VAL A 744 -4.95 8.75 -5.29
CA VAL A 744 -4.33 8.81 -3.96
C VAL A 744 -5.12 9.72 -3.02
N ILE A 745 -5.49 10.93 -3.44
CA ILE A 745 -6.27 11.87 -2.63
C ILE A 745 -7.61 11.26 -2.20
N MET A 746 -8.33 10.64 -3.13
CA MET A 746 -9.61 9.98 -2.84
C MET A 746 -9.45 8.90 -1.77
N GLU A 747 -8.42 8.06 -1.89
CA GLU A 747 -8.12 7.00 -0.91
C GLU A 747 -7.81 7.57 0.48
N LEU A 748 -7.01 8.63 0.56
CA LEU A 748 -6.67 9.25 1.84
C LEU A 748 -7.89 9.86 2.54
N LEU A 749 -8.75 10.53 1.78
CA LEU A 749 -9.97 11.13 2.32
C LEU A 749 -10.99 10.06 2.74
N GLY A 750 -11.28 9.09 1.87
CA GLY A 750 -12.24 8.03 2.14
C GLY A 750 -11.79 7.11 3.27
N GLY A 751 -10.56 6.60 3.18
CA GLY A 751 -9.98 5.71 4.18
C GLY A 751 -9.78 6.36 5.55
N GLY A 752 -9.50 7.67 5.61
CA GLY A 752 -9.35 8.37 6.88
C GLY A 752 -10.69 8.75 7.52
N THR A 753 -11.71 9.07 6.72
CA THR A 753 -13.00 9.58 7.21
C THR A 753 -13.82 8.49 7.87
N GLU A 754 -14.16 7.45 7.11
CA GLU A 754 -15.11 6.41 7.54
C GLU A 754 -14.59 5.57 8.70
N ASN A 755 -13.29 5.23 8.65
CA ASN A 755 -12.67 4.42 9.69
C ASN A 755 -12.60 5.16 11.03
N SER A 756 -12.26 6.45 11.02
CA SER A 756 -12.14 7.25 12.24
C SER A 756 -13.51 7.54 12.85
N SER A 757 -14.51 7.90 12.04
CA SER A 757 -15.88 8.16 12.52
C SER A 757 -16.50 6.91 13.13
N SER A 758 -16.38 5.77 12.46
CA SER A 758 -16.86 4.46 12.97
C SER A 758 -16.20 4.11 14.31
N MET A 759 -14.90 4.37 14.45
CA MET A 759 -14.20 4.11 15.71
C MET A 759 -14.65 5.00 16.87
N ILE A 760 -14.91 6.27 16.60
CA ILE A 760 -15.48 7.20 17.59
C ILE A 760 -16.85 6.72 18.03
N GLU A 761 -17.71 6.35 17.07
CA GLU A 761 -19.05 5.84 17.32
C GLU A 761 -19.03 4.58 18.19
N TRP A 762 -18.28 3.54 17.79
CA TRP A 762 -18.19 2.30 18.55
C TRP A 762 -17.59 2.50 19.93
N THR A 763 -16.54 3.31 20.05
CA THR A 763 -15.93 3.60 21.35
C THR A 763 -16.91 4.28 22.29
N MET A 764 -17.64 5.29 21.81
CA MET A 764 -18.66 5.96 22.62
C MET A 764 -19.82 5.03 22.96
N SER A 765 -20.24 4.18 22.02
CA SER A 765 -21.27 3.17 22.24
C SER A 765 -20.87 2.21 23.38
N GLU A 766 -19.64 1.70 23.36
CA GLU A 766 -19.13 0.81 24.42
C GLU A 766 -18.97 1.52 25.76
N LEU A 767 -18.47 2.76 25.77
CA LEU A 767 -18.35 3.54 27.00
C LEU A 767 -19.72 3.80 27.64
N LEU A 768 -20.74 4.13 26.85
CA LEU A 768 -22.10 4.38 27.35
C LEU A 768 -22.78 3.10 27.86
N ARG A 769 -22.47 1.94 27.28
CA ARG A 769 -22.94 0.63 27.77
C ARG A 769 -22.19 0.13 29.02
N ASN A 770 -21.00 0.67 29.30
CA ASN A 770 -20.15 0.27 30.42
C ASN A 770 -19.83 1.47 31.33
N PRO A 771 -20.77 1.89 32.22
CA PRO A 771 -20.62 3.10 33.03
C PRO A 771 -19.35 3.15 33.88
N THR A 772 -18.95 2.03 34.48
CA THR A 772 -17.72 1.95 35.29
C THR A 772 -16.47 2.25 34.46
N THR A 773 -16.42 1.75 33.22
CA THR A 773 -15.32 2.02 32.29
C THR A 773 -15.30 3.48 31.86
N LEU A 774 -16.48 4.07 31.59
CA LEU A 774 -16.61 5.50 31.31
C LEU A 774 -16.15 6.36 32.48
N GLU A 775 -16.57 6.06 33.71
CA GLU A 775 -16.15 6.79 34.90
C GLU A 775 -14.63 6.74 35.10
N LYS A 776 -14.01 5.58 34.90
CA LYS A 776 -12.55 5.40 35.00
C LYS A 776 -11.80 6.20 33.92
N ALA A 777 -12.30 6.18 32.67
CA ALA A 777 -11.74 6.98 31.58
C ALA A 777 -11.89 8.49 31.85
N GLN A 778 -13.05 8.94 32.32
CA GLN A 778 -13.26 10.34 32.70
C GLN A 778 -12.38 10.76 33.88
N ALA A 779 -12.18 9.89 34.88
CA ALA A 779 -11.31 10.15 36.01
C ALA A 779 -9.85 10.31 35.57
N GLU A 780 -9.37 9.49 34.63
CA GLU A 780 -8.04 9.65 34.04
C GLU A 780 -7.89 10.99 33.31
N VAL A 781 -8.86 11.34 32.44
CA VAL A 781 -8.85 12.61 31.70
C VAL A 781 -8.84 13.80 32.66
N ARG A 782 -9.72 13.81 33.67
CA ARG A 782 -9.76 14.88 34.69
C ARG A 782 -8.46 14.98 35.49
N ARG A 783 -7.79 13.85 35.76
CA ARG A 783 -6.50 13.82 36.47
C ARG A 783 -5.37 14.42 35.63
N VAL A 784 -5.28 14.08 34.35
CA VAL A 784 -4.21 14.53 33.43
C VAL A 784 -4.36 16.01 33.05
N TYR A 785 -5.59 16.51 32.94
CA TYR A 785 -5.90 17.88 32.53
C TYR A 785 -6.37 18.78 33.69
N LYS A 786 -6.11 18.43 34.96
CA LYS A 786 -6.64 19.17 36.12
C LYS A 786 -6.28 20.66 36.12
N ASP A 787 -5.15 21.01 35.51
CA ASP A 787 -4.52 22.34 35.49
C ASP A 787 -4.80 23.11 34.19
N ILE A 788 -5.51 22.52 33.23
CA ILE A 788 -5.85 23.14 31.95
C ILE A 788 -7.37 23.25 31.82
N GLN A 789 -7.87 24.47 31.62
CA GLN A 789 -9.29 24.71 31.34
C GLN A 789 -9.53 24.84 29.83
N GLY A 790 -10.50 24.08 29.32
CA GLY A 790 -11.16 24.36 28.04
C GLY A 790 -10.49 23.87 26.76
N ALA A 791 -9.24 23.36 26.78
CA ALA A 791 -8.58 22.84 25.58
C ALA A 791 -7.77 21.57 25.86
N VAL A 792 -7.91 20.56 24.98
CA VAL A 792 -7.09 19.35 25.01
C VAL A 792 -5.72 19.67 24.41
N ASP A 793 -4.69 19.65 25.26
CA ASP A 793 -3.29 19.66 24.82
C ASP A 793 -2.90 18.26 24.32
N GLU A 794 -2.65 18.14 23.01
CA GLU A 794 -2.25 16.88 22.36
C GLU A 794 -0.92 16.32 22.91
N SER A 795 -0.04 17.18 23.46
CA SER A 795 1.26 16.75 24.00
C SER A 795 1.11 15.83 25.22
N ARG A 796 -0.03 15.91 25.92
CA ARG A 796 -0.35 15.11 27.12
C ARG A 796 -1.13 13.82 26.81
N LEU A 797 -1.52 13.57 25.55
CA LEU A 797 -2.24 12.35 25.15
C LEU A 797 -1.46 11.07 25.47
N ASN A 798 -0.13 11.17 25.53
CA ASN A 798 0.71 10.04 25.91
C ASN A 798 0.43 9.53 27.34
N GLN A 799 -0.05 10.40 28.24
CA GLN A 799 -0.35 10.11 29.65
C GLN A 799 -1.73 9.47 29.88
N LEU A 800 -2.61 9.49 28.87
CA LEU A 800 -3.95 8.86 28.92
C LEU A 800 -3.84 7.36 28.62
N THR A 801 -3.23 6.61 29.55
CA THR A 801 -2.94 5.19 29.39
C THR A 801 -4.21 4.35 29.31
N TYR A 802 -5.16 4.58 30.20
CA TYR A 802 -6.41 3.83 30.24
C TYR A 802 -7.30 4.13 29.04
N LEU A 803 -7.38 5.39 28.60
CA LEU A 803 -8.12 5.73 27.37
C LEU A 803 -7.54 5.03 26.13
N LYS A 804 -6.21 4.83 26.06
CA LYS A 804 -5.61 4.01 24.99
C LYS A 804 -6.03 2.54 25.09
N HIS A 805 -6.19 2.00 26.30
CA HIS A 805 -6.72 0.63 26.47
C HIS A 805 -8.17 0.53 26.02
N VAL A 806 -9.00 1.55 26.31
CA VAL A 806 -10.37 1.65 25.79
C VAL A 806 -10.37 1.61 24.27
N ILE A 807 -9.53 2.42 23.60
CA ILE A 807 -9.42 2.44 22.14
C ILE A 807 -8.93 1.09 21.59
N LYS A 808 -7.93 0.46 22.23
CA LYS A 808 -7.44 -0.88 21.86
C LYS A 808 -8.56 -1.92 21.92
N GLU A 809 -9.36 -1.89 22.99
CA GLU A 809 -10.47 -2.82 23.17
C GLU A 809 -11.61 -2.57 22.19
N SER A 810 -11.91 -1.30 21.90
CA SER A 810 -12.86 -0.93 20.84
C SER A 810 -12.39 -1.44 19.48
N LEU A 811 -11.11 -1.31 19.14
CA LEU A 811 -10.54 -1.81 17.88
C LEU A 811 -10.58 -3.34 17.79
N ARG A 812 -10.40 -4.03 18.92
CA ARG A 812 -10.48 -5.50 18.99
C ARG A 812 -11.90 -5.98 18.71
N LEU A 813 -12.90 -5.38 19.37
CA LEU A 813 -14.29 -5.79 19.23
C LEU A 813 -14.92 -5.25 17.94
N HIS A 814 -14.61 -4.03 17.54
CA HIS A 814 -15.30 -3.34 16.45
C HIS A 814 -14.29 -2.82 15.41
N PRO A 815 -13.48 -3.70 14.78
CA PRO A 815 -12.57 -3.27 13.72
C PRO A 815 -13.40 -2.69 12.56
N PRO A 816 -13.13 -1.44 12.10
CA PRO A 816 -13.91 -0.81 11.01
C PRO A 816 -13.90 -1.63 9.72
N VAL A 817 -12.78 -2.33 9.46
CA VAL A 817 -12.63 -3.22 8.30
C VAL A 817 -12.50 -4.68 8.77
N PRO A 818 -13.61 -5.35 9.16
CA PRO A 818 -13.56 -6.66 9.84
C PRO A 818 -12.99 -7.81 9.00
N LEU A 819 -12.89 -7.63 7.68
CA LEU A 819 -12.32 -8.61 6.73
C LEU A 819 -10.99 -8.17 6.10
N LEU A 820 -10.48 -6.99 6.49
CA LEU A 820 -9.40 -6.27 5.81
C LEU A 820 -9.65 -6.12 4.29
N ALA A 821 -8.74 -5.44 3.60
CA ALA A 821 -8.74 -5.43 2.14
C ALA A 821 -8.28 -6.81 1.61
N PRO A 822 -9.00 -7.42 0.65
CA PRO A 822 -8.63 -8.72 0.08
C PRO A 822 -7.20 -8.76 -0.47
N ARG A 823 -6.54 -9.89 -0.29
CA ARG A 823 -5.22 -10.18 -0.86
C ARG A 823 -5.35 -11.16 -2.02
N GLU A 824 -4.32 -11.26 -2.84
CA GLU A 824 -4.23 -12.24 -3.92
C GLU A 824 -2.85 -12.89 -3.89
N SER A 825 -2.79 -14.23 -4.02
CA SER A 825 -1.51 -14.94 -4.17
C SER A 825 -0.88 -14.63 -5.54
N MET A 826 0.37 -14.19 -5.54
CA MET A 826 1.11 -13.98 -6.79
C MET A 826 1.64 -15.29 -7.39
N GLU A 827 1.94 -16.26 -6.53
CA GLU A 827 2.47 -17.57 -6.91
C GLU A 827 1.83 -18.66 -6.05
N ARG A 828 2.04 -19.92 -6.46
CA ARG A 828 1.61 -21.08 -5.68
C ARG A 828 2.39 -21.13 -4.38
N CYS A 829 1.71 -21.33 -3.25
CA CYS A 829 2.31 -21.31 -1.93
C CYS A 829 1.62 -22.33 -1.01
N GLN A 830 2.38 -22.92 -0.09
CA GLN A 830 1.82 -23.81 0.91
C GLN A 830 1.63 -23.06 2.23
N ILE A 831 0.42 -23.03 2.77
CA ILE A 831 0.12 -22.58 4.14
C ILE A 831 -0.36 -23.81 4.90
N TYR A 832 0.50 -24.34 5.75
CA TYR A 832 0.38 -25.62 6.46
C TYR A 832 -1.06 -26.06 6.84
N PRO A 833 -1.55 -27.26 6.43
CA PRO A 833 -1.05 -28.20 5.42
C PRO A 833 -1.57 -27.92 3.99
N TYR A 834 -2.20 -26.77 3.76
CA TYR A 834 -2.93 -26.44 2.54
C TYR A 834 -2.02 -25.94 1.42
N ASP A 835 -2.29 -26.38 0.20
CA ASP A 835 -1.67 -25.87 -1.02
C ASP A 835 -2.57 -24.79 -1.64
N ILE A 836 -2.02 -23.60 -1.84
CA ILE A 836 -2.72 -22.42 -2.33
C ILE A 836 -2.22 -22.11 -3.74
N PRO A 837 -3.08 -22.26 -4.77
CA PRO A 837 -2.72 -21.88 -6.14
C PRO A 837 -2.42 -20.38 -6.26
N ALA A 838 -1.67 -20.00 -7.30
CA ALA A 838 -1.54 -18.60 -7.70
C ALA A 838 -2.92 -18.03 -8.07
N LYS A 839 -3.09 -16.71 -7.94
CA LYS A 839 -4.35 -15.99 -8.23
C LYS A 839 -5.53 -16.39 -7.34
N THR A 840 -5.25 -16.94 -6.15
CA THR A 840 -6.25 -17.22 -5.13
C THR A 840 -6.47 -15.98 -4.27
N ARG A 841 -7.73 -15.58 -4.08
CA ARG A 841 -8.10 -14.47 -3.20
C ARG A 841 -7.96 -14.92 -1.75
N VAL A 842 -7.40 -14.09 -0.89
CA VAL A 842 -7.27 -14.37 0.55
C VAL A 842 -7.91 -13.24 1.35
N ILE A 843 -8.83 -13.59 2.24
CA ILE A 843 -9.53 -12.67 3.14
C ILE A 843 -9.16 -13.04 4.58
N ILE A 844 -8.83 -12.03 5.39
CA ILE A 844 -8.43 -12.21 6.77
C ILE A 844 -9.53 -11.67 7.66
N ASN A 845 -10.21 -12.57 8.37
CA ASN A 845 -11.33 -12.24 9.23
C ASN A 845 -10.83 -11.79 10.60
N VAL A 846 -10.42 -10.53 10.69
CA VAL A 846 -9.91 -9.94 11.95
C VAL A 846 -11.00 -9.82 13.01
N TRP A 847 -12.27 -9.78 12.62
CA TRP A 847 -13.40 -9.85 13.56
C TRP A 847 -13.44 -11.19 14.31
N ALA A 848 -13.19 -12.31 13.61
CA ALA A 848 -13.10 -13.62 14.21
C ALA A 848 -11.86 -13.74 15.11
N ILE A 849 -10.70 -13.30 14.62
CA ILE A 849 -9.43 -13.33 15.37
C ILE A 849 -9.54 -12.53 16.68
N GLY A 850 -10.14 -11.33 16.61
CA GLY A 850 -10.36 -10.48 17.78
C GLY A 850 -11.32 -11.10 18.81
N ARG A 851 -12.06 -12.15 18.46
CA ARG A 851 -13.03 -12.86 19.33
C ARG A 851 -12.69 -14.32 19.60
N ASP A 852 -11.48 -14.74 19.24
CA ASP A 852 -11.06 -16.11 19.44
C ASP A 852 -10.73 -16.35 20.93
N PRO A 853 -11.44 -17.25 21.62
CA PRO A 853 -11.18 -17.54 23.04
C PRO A 853 -9.80 -18.16 23.30
N GLU A 854 -9.10 -18.64 22.27
CA GLU A 854 -7.72 -19.12 22.39
C GLU A 854 -6.75 -17.98 22.72
N TYR A 855 -7.01 -16.77 22.23
CA TYR A 855 -6.18 -15.59 22.45
C TYR A 855 -6.79 -14.59 23.44
N TRP A 856 -8.13 -14.57 23.55
CA TRP A 856 -8.86 -13.54 24.29
C TRP A 856 -9.81 -14.17 25.32
N PRO A 857 -9.47 -14.16 26.62
CA PRO A 857 -10.38 -14.55 27.69
C PRO A 857 -11.62 -13.63 27.72
N GLU A 858 -12.81 -14.22 27.85
CA GLU A 858 -14.11 -13.54 27.75
C GLU A 858 -14.17 -12.64 26.47
N PRO A 859 -14.08 -13.24 25.27
CA PRO A 859 -13.79 -12.49 24.04
C PRO A 859 -14.89 -11.49 23.64
N GLU A 860 -16.14 -11.73 24.03
CA GLU A 860 -17.26 -10.84 23.70
C GLU A 860 -17.42 -9.66 24.68
N LYS A 861 -16.72 -9.70 25.83
CA LYS A 861 -16.83 -8.67 26.86
C LYS A 861 -15.92 -7.50 26.54
N PHE A 862 -16.45 -6.29 26.64
CA PHE A 862 -15.66 -5.06 26.61
C PHE A 862 -14.92 -4.89 27.93
N TYR A 863 -13.61 -5.19 27.91
CA TYR A 863 -12.78 -5.20 29.11
C TYR A 863 -11.40 -4.58 28.83
N PRO A 864 -11.29 -3.23 28.84
CA PRO A 864 -10.04 -2.52 28.56
C PRO A 864 -8.87 -2.89 29.47
N GLU A 865 -9.12 -3.26 30.72
CA GLU A 865 -8.11 -3.69 31.69
C GLU A 865 -7.25 -4.86 31.19
N ARG A 866 -7.72 -5.65 30.20
CA ARG A 866 -6.91 -6.71 29.58
C ARG A 866 -5.60 -6.20 28.97
N PHE A 867 -5.49 -4.90 28.73
CA PHE A 867 -4.30 -4.28 28.16
C PHE A 867 -3.35 -3.65 29.19
N GLU A 868 -3.69 -3.64 30.49
CA GLU A 868 -2.93 -2.91 31.53
C GLU A 868 -1.48 -3.42 31.69
N ASP A 869 -1.28 -4.73 31.59
CA ASP A 869 0.05 -5.38 31.62
C ASP A 869 0.37 -6.14 30.32
N SER A 870 -0.34 -5.82 29.24
CA SER A 870 -0.19 -6.52 27.95
C SER A 870 0.77 -5.81 27.02
N LEU A 871 1.72 -6.56 26.46
CA LEU A 871 2.60 -6.08 25.39
C LEU A 871 1.93 -6.09 24.00
N ILE A 872 0.66 -6.53 23.91
CA ILE A 872 -0.07 -6.60 22.64
C ILE A 872 -0.32 -5.18 22.11
N ASP A 873 0.06 -4.95 20.86
CA ASP A 873 -0.14 -3.70 20.15
C ASP A 873 -0.69 -3.94 18.73
N TYR A 874 -1.47 -2.99 18.23
CA TYR A 874 -2.12 -3.07 16.91
C TYR A 874 -1.20 -2.66 15.75
N LYS A 875 0.11 -2.50 16.00
CA LYS A 875 1.12 -2.09 15.00
C LYS A 875 1.58 -3.23 14.07
N GLY A 876 0.77 -4.27 13.91
CA GLY A 876 1.03 -5.38 12.98
C GLY A 876 2.10 -6.39 13.41
N SER A 877 2.57 -6.33 14.67
CA SER A 877 3.51 -7.32 15.23
C SER A 877 2.82 -8.44 16.02
N ASN A 878 1.65 -8.15 16.60
CA ASN A 878 0.79 -9.10 17.29
C ASN A 878 -0.37 -9.47 16.38
N TYR A 879 -0.50 -10.75 16.04
CA TYR A 879 -1.48 -11.22 15.06
C TYR A 879 -2.84 -11.50 15.68
N GLU A 880 -2.93 -11.42 17.00
CA GLU A 880 -4.15 -11.53 17.79
C GLU A 880 -4.96 -10.22 17.74
N LEU A 881 -4.30 -9.09 17.42
CA LEU A 881 -4.91 -7.76 17.30
C LEU A 881 -4.48 -7.07 15.98
N LEU A 882 -5.29 -7.23 14.94
CA LEU A 882 -4.98 -6.79 13.57
C LEU A 882 -5.94 -5.75 12.96
N PRO A 883 -6.41 -4.72 13.68
CA PRO A 883 -7.37 -3.76 13.12
C PRO A 883 -6.80 -2.96 11.94
N PHE A 884 -5.47 -2.84 11.83
CA PHE A 884 -4.76 -2.20 10.72
C PHE A 884 -4.03 -3.20 9.79
N GLY A 885 -4.24 -4.50 10.00
CA GLY A 885 -3.50 -5.54 9.28
C GLY A 885 -2.02 -5.66 9.68
N ALA A 886 -1.22 -6.27 8.81
CA ALA A 886 0.23 -6.48 8.99
C ALA A 886 0.95 -6.70 7.65
N GLY A 887 2.28 -6.78 7.70
CA GLY A 887 3.15 -7.04 6.55
C GLY A 887 3.32 -5.81 5.64
N ARG A 888 3.66 -6.02 4.36
CA ARG A 888 3.86 -4.90 3.40
C ARG A 888 2.63 -4.03 3.19
N ARG A 889 1.44 -4.58 3.45
CA ARG A 889 0.14 -3.90 3.26
C ARG A 889 -0.51 -3.47 4.58
N GLY A 890 0.22 -3.56 5.69
CA GLY A 890 -0.19 -3.03 6.99
C GLY A 890 0.33 -1.61 7.23
#